data_AF-A0A660QKA1-F1
#
_entry.id   AF-A0A660QKA1-F1
#
_cell.length_a   1.000
_cell.length_b   1.000
_cell.length_c   1.000
_cell.angle_alpha   90.00
_cell.angle_beta   90.00
_cell.angle_gamma   90.00
#
_symmetry.space_group_name_H-M   'P 1'
#
loop_
_entity.id
_entity.type
_entity.pdbx_description
1 polymer ?
#
loop_
_entity_poly.entity_id
_entity_poly.type
_entity_poly.pdbx_seq_one_letter_code
_entity_poly.pdbx_strand_id
1 'polypeptide(L)'
;MKYRTVVLGFGSFLVAASVCAAPWWDDFPRMVDDSNVNTISNYHGNFAMTGNANDPGWGTFFQADGITRTAANIATLQAAGIKQISYFETYGQSYCLVSELGAWDETNLTPILHHHWWWQSYSGGTIRWLGSKNFFDDEDFARPYTRTHSRYGGSAMTYPDGTEAAGYNGTDTDPRNSRVYDAACSKNLLGELSIEYYTPPAGSPTNGLVQIPGTSDYAGLLMLKKDATCPLWDDYTYASTLQAADAGIDGMWTDNYSAWDSLGRPSVKHAFGEWSVARFRDHLNASYNAFTFAIRFPAAAPNGLSLATLDIREYLKERASDWASWGSNLDHTVWKDSDWLDDPMWREYLIFKRKTGTEALSNYYSTVKAAALEGGKTEFLVAGNDIPGFSFGWCRGDLDIVSTELSMGWGLSGGAAGFTPPPVGRYAPFYKLAREHAQSRFVNVWLYNDNYATELSQPELVKVMYYEMLSTHTFPKLDPGNGHFAGDEATNAGFFEFGEQAAPIYGGRVPVEDVGIYYSSSSILRQLTPNDYLDHNTQPHQFGFWGWGTALGELHYQYRAVPEWKLTADMLATLRVLVIPNADVLDPADVTSVLQPWINGGGRLIITGDSGRYLGEAGNFDENSGGWSIASLTNHANVVYLSDNIGMDYYKAYAGRPALLSQFSSAMDAALAGVAPAGITDTTASSRTGITLYEDEGAKRFFIDVNNFDINNSTYVVTGTGLVEIEALCPSWLKHQRLQLSVVTPQTSVPNVELLASSNDTLRVELDSVEYYAGVVVGKEPEWAGWQAAHFT
;
A
#
# COMPACT_ATOMS: atom_id res chain seq x y z
N MET A 1 -36.25 -27.74 -12.50
CA MET A 1 -37.01 -28.58 -11.54
C MET A 1 -36.33 -29.94 -11.39
N LYS A 2 -35.51 -30.10 -10.34
CA LYS A 2 -35.10 -31.38 -9.71
C LYS A 2 -34.27 -30.98 -8.49
N TYR A 3 -34.93 -31.01 -7.33
CA TYR A 3 -34.35 -30.75 -6.02
C TYR A 3 -33.37 -31.86 -5.63
N ARG A 4 -32.20 -31.50 -5.11
CA ARG A 4 -31.38 -32.38 -4.28
C ARG A 4 -31.14 -31.68 -2.94
N THR A 5 -31.85 -32.17 -1.95
CA THR A 5 -31.65 -31.96 -0.52
C THR A 5 -30.23 -32.38 -0.15
N VAL A 6 -29.45 -31.48 0.44
CA VAL A 6 -28.21 -31.81 1.15
C VAL A 6 -28.47 -31.61 2.65
N VAL A 7 -28.22 -32.68 3.40
CA VAL A 7 -28.37 -32.77 4.85
C VAL A 7 -27.22 -32.02 5.51
N LEU A 8 -27.56 -31.13 6.45
CA LEU A 8 -26.63 -30.44 7.34
C LEU A 8 -25.92 -31.44 8.26
N GLY A 9 -24.60 -31.57 8.09
CA GLY A 9 -23.70 -32.18 9.07
C GLY A 9 -22.77 -31.11 9.62
N PHE A 10 -22.94 -30.73 10.89
CA PHE A 10 -21.98 -29.92 11.64
C PHE A 10 -20.70 -30.75 11.84
N GLY A 11 -19.67 -30.45 11.06
CA GLY A 11 -18.32 -30.96 11.24
C GLY A 11 -17.38 -29.77 11.40
N SER A 12 -16.73 -29.69 12.56
CA SER A 12 -15.64 -28.75 12.83
C SER A 12 -14.52 -28.95 11.81
N PHE A 13 -14.36 -27.99 10.89
CA PHE A 13 -13.21 -27.95 9.99
C PHE A 13 -12.01 -27.37 10.75
N LEU A 14 -11.23 -28.25 11.38
CA LEU A 14 -9.80 -27.99 11.56
C LEU A 14 -9.20 -27.97 10.15
N VAL A 15 -8.93 -26.78 9.63
CA VAL A 15 -8.10 -26.60 8.45
C VAL A 15 -6.71 -27.11 8.81
N ALA A 16 -6.37 -28.32 8.37
CA ALA A 16 -5.00 -28.76 8.32
C ALA A 16 -4.30 -27.85 7.30
N ALA A 17 -3.61 -26.82 7.79
CA ALA A 17 -2.69 -26.05 6.98
C ALA A 17 -1.62 -27.03 6.47
N SER A 18 -1.68 -27.36 5.18
CA SER A 18 -0.53 -27.94 4.50
C SER A 18 0.64 -27.00 4.72
N VAL A 19 1.72 -27.51 5.32
CA VAL A 19 2.98 -26.80 5.50
C VAL A 19 3.65 -26.67 4.13
N CYS A 20 3.13 -25.78 3.29
CA CYS A 20 3.96 -25.13 2.29
C CYS A 20 4.96 -24.26 3.06
N ALA A 21 6.25 -24.34 2.69
CA ALA A 21 7.22 -23.37 3.18
C ALA A 21 6.70 -21.97 2.86
N ALA A 22 6.84 -21.04 3.81
CA ALA A 22 6.52 -19.63 3.57
C ALA A 22 7.37 -19.11 2.39
N PRO A 23 6.83 -18.21 1.55
CA PRO A 23 7.60 -17.69 0.43
C PRO A 23 8.82 -16.92 0.92
N TRP A 24 9.87 -16.85 0.10
CA TRP A 24 11.17 -16.28 0.50
C TRP A 24 11.10 -14.82 0.96
N TRP A 25 10.10 -14.05 0.52
CA TRP A 25 9.88 -12.67 0.95
C TRP A 25 9.19 -12.54 2.32
N ASP A 26 8.69 -13.65 2.87
CA ASP A 26 8.13 -13.75 4.21
C ASP A 26 9.17 -14.22 5.25
N ASP A 27 10.45 -14.18 4.88
CA ASP A 27 11.62 -14.43 5.72
C ASP A 27 12.45 -13.14 5.89
N PHE A 28 11.92 -12.21 6.69
CA PHE A 28 12.59 -10.97 7.10
C PHE A 28 13.16 -10.19 5.89
N PRO A 29 12.30 -9.50 5.13
CA PRO A 29 12.65 -8.94 3.82
C PRO A 29 13.64 -7.77 3.93
N ARG A 30 14.94 -8.05 3.76
CA ARG A 30 16.04 -7.08 3.78
C ARG A 30 16.35 -6.62 2.35
N MET A 31 15.53 -5.70 1.84
CA MET A 31 15.61 -5.17 0.47
C MET A 31 16.69 -4.09 0.33
N VAL A 32 17.61 -4.28 -0.63
CA VAL A 32 18.61 -3.26 -1.02
C VAL A 32 18.45 -2.90 -2.51
N ASP A 33 18.39 -1.62 -2.83
CA ASP A 33 18.42 -1.12 -4.20
C ASP A 33 19.85 -0.90 -4.66
N ASP A 34 20.43 -1.96 -5.23
CA ASP A 34 21.73 -1.95 -5.86
C ASP A 34 21.82 -3.18 -6.78
N SER A 35 22.71 -3.12 -7.76
CA SER A 35 23.02 -4.24 -8.66
C SER A 35 24.35 -4.93 -8.30
N ASN A 36 25.13 -4.35 -7.39
CA ASN A 36 26.43 -4.83 -6.99
C ASN A 36 26.33 -5.79 -5.80
N VAL A 37 26.75 -7.05 -6.02
CA VAL A 37 26.78 -8.11 -5.00
C VAL A 37 27.50 -7.69 -3.72
N ASN A 38 28.61 -6.94 -3.82
CA ASN A 38 29.36 -6.52 -2.63
C ASN A 38 28.59 -5.47 -1.84
N THR A 39 27.95 -4.50 -2.50
CA THR A 39 27.11 -3.52 -1.79
C THR A 39 25.97 -4.23 -1.08
N ILE A 40 25.23 -5.10 -1.77
CA ILE A 40 24.10 -5.83 -1.20
C ILE A 40 24.56 -6.66 0.01
N SER A 41 25.70 -7.34 -0.10
CA SER A 41 26.27 -8.15 0.98
C SER A 41 26.72 -7.30 2.17
N ASN A 42 27.33 -6.13 1.94
CA ASN A 42 27.76 -5.20 2.99
C ASN A 42 26.57 -4.67 3.82
N TYR A 43 25.40 -4.55 3.20
CA TYR A 43 24.17 -4.17 3.88
C TYR A 43 23.36 -5.37 4.39
N HIS A 44 23.84 -6.62 4.29
CA HIS A 44 23.12 -7.82 4.72
C HIS A 44 21.76 -8.04 4.01
N GLY A 45 21.65 -7.57 2.76
CA GLY A 45 20.44 -7.76 1.95
C GLY A 45 20.25 -9.21 1.50
N ASN A 46 19.03 -9.74 1.61
CA ASN A 46 18.69 -11.09 1.12
C ASN A 46 18.00 -11.08 -0.27
N PHE A 47 17.53 -9.92 -0.72
CA PHE A 47 17.12 -9.69 -2.10
C PHE A 47 17.40 -8.24 -2.50
N ALA A 48 17.46 -8.00 -3.80
CA ALA A 48 17.82 -6.70 -4.34
C ALA A 48 16.86 -6.22 -5.42
N MET A 49 16.63 -4.91 -5.43
CA MET A 49 16.07 -4.20 -6.58
C MET A 49 17.25 -3.73 -7.42
N THR A 50 17.30 -4.14 -8.69
CA THR A 50 18.59 -4.15 -9.43
C THR A 50 18.58 -3.35 -10.73
N GLY A 51 17.42 -2.83 -11.14
CA GLY A 51 17.24 -2.19 -12.43
C GLY A 51 17.29 -3.14 -13.65
N ASN A 52 17.66 -4.41 -13.44
CA ASN A 52 17.69 -5.43 -14.49
C ASN A 52 16.27 -5.69 -15.01
N ALA A 53 16.07 -5.82 -16.33
CA ALA A 53 14.77 -6.11 -16.94
C ALA A 53 13.62 -5.15 -16.57
N ASN A 54 13.93 -3.93 -16.13
CA ASN A 54 12.94 -2.90 -15.85
C ASN A 54 12.01 -2.68 -17.04
N ASP A 55 10.73 -2.50 -16.75
CA ASP A 55 9.76 -2.08 -17.73
C ASP A 55 8.62 -1.25 -17.12
N PRO A 56 8.80 0.07 -17.02
CA PRO A 56 7.73 0.99 -16.68
C PRO A 56 6.83 1.34 -17.87
N GLY A 57 6.67 0.42 -18.82
CA GLY A 57 5.98 0.66 -20.08
C GLY A 57 6.89 1.23 -21.19
N TRP A 58 8.21 0.99 -21.13
CA TRP A 58 9.17 1.35 -22.19
C TRP A 58 8.97 0.56 -23.49
N GLY A 59 8.14 -0.48 -23.45
CA GLY A 59 7.95 -1.43 -24.53
C GLY A 59 8.84 -2.66 -24.32
N THR A 60 8.30 -3.83 -24.67
CA THR A 60 9.00 -5.13 -24.62
C THR A 60 10.30 -5.15 -25.45
N PHE A 61 10.40 -4.29 -26.47
CA PHE A 61 11.63 -4.10 -27.25
C PHE A 61 12.75 -3.44 -26.43
N PHE A 62 12.45 -2.37 -25.70
CA PHE A 62 13.45 -1.68 -24.88
C PHE A 62 13.84 -2.52 -23.66
N GLN A 63 12.87 -3.25 -23.09
CA GLN A 63 13.14 -4.23 -22.03
C GLN A 63 14.12 -5.32 -22.50
N ALA A 64 13.94 -5.87 -23.71
CA ALA A 64 14.82 -6.88 -24.27
C ALA A 64 16.26 -6.38 -24.47
N ASP A 65 16.41 -5.12 -24.90
CA ASP A 65 17.71 -4.44 -24.96
C ASP A 65 18.34 -4.31 -23.58
N GLY A 66 17.56 -3.87 -22.58
CA GLY A 66 17.97 -3.81 -21.18
C GLY A 66 18.49 -5.16 -20.67
N ILE A 67 17.71 -6.22 -20.83
CA ILE A 67 18.06 -7.60 -20.42
C ILE A 67 19.36 -8.04 -21.09
N THR A 68 19.51 -7.79 -22.39
CA THR A 68 20.72 -8.17 -23.13
C THR A 68 21.96 -7.45 -22.59
N ARG A 69 21.84 -6.15 -22.30
CA ARG A 69 22.94 -5.34 -21.74
C ARG A 69 23.30 -5.76 -20.31
N THR A 70 22.34 -6.23 -19.51
CA THR A 70 22.54 -6.60 -18.11
C THR A 70 22.65 -8.09 -17.85
N ALA A 71 22.67 -8.95 -18.88
CA ALA A 71 22.68 -10.41 -18.73
C ALA A 71 23.81 -10.94 -17.83
N ALA A 72 25.02 -10.37 -17.96
CA ALA A 72 26.16 -10.74 -17.11
C ALA A 72 25.94 -10.36 -15.64
N ASN A 73 25.28 -9.23 -15.38
CA ASN A 73 24.95 -8.79 -14.04
C ASN A 73 23.89 -9.69 -13.39
N ILE A 74 22.83 -10.01 -14.15
CA ILE A 74 21.79 -10.96 -13.73
C ILE A 74 22.41 -12.30 -13.32
N ALA A 75 23.29 -12.85 -14.15
CA ALA A 75 23.98 -14.11 -13.86
C ALA A 75 24.90 -14.02 -12.62
N THR A 76 25.53 -12.87 -12.40
CA THR A 76 26.41 -12.63 -11.24
C THR A 76 25.62 -12.64 -9.93
N LEU A 77 24.48 -11.96 -9.90
CA LEU A 77 23.58 -11.94 -8.74
C LEU A 77 22.96 -13.32 -8.46
N GLN A 78 22.55 -14.05 -9.52
CA GLN A 78 22.07 -15.43 -9.40
C GLN A 78 23.13 -16.37 -8.83
N ALA A 79 24.38 -16.24 -9.29
CA ALA A 79 25.50 -17.05 -8.78
C ALA A 79 25.81 -16.75 -7.30
N ALA A 80 25.52 -15.54 -6.83
CA ALA A 80 25.62 -15.15 -5.42
C ALA A 80 24.41 -15.59 -4.57
N GLY A 81 23.36 -16.17 -5.18
CA GLY A 81 22.13 -16.57 -4.48
C GLY A 81 21.21 -15.40 -4.11
N ILE A 82 21.44 -14.20 -4.65
CA ILE A 82 20.62 -13.02 -4.38
C ILE A 82 19.39 -13.06 -5.26
N LYS A 83 18.20 -13.00 -4.64
CA LYS A 83 16.93 -12.82 -5.34
C LYS A 83 16.87 -11.43 -5.95
N GLN A 84 16.45 -11.35 -7.21
CA GLN A 84 16.43 -10.08 -7.95
C GLN A 84 14.99 -9.69 -8.28
N ILE A 85 14.64 -8.45 -7.96
CA ILE A 85 13.40 -7.84 -8.43
C ILE A 85 13.68 -6.61 -9.28
N SER A 86 12.71 -6.29 -10.13
CA SER A 86 12.79 -5.23 -11.15
C SER A 86 11.72 -4.17 -10.94
N TYR A 87 11.94 -2.97 -11.46
CA TYR A 87 10.96 -1.88 -11.46
C TYR A 87 9.95 -2.03 -12.59
N PHE A 88 8.67 -1.98 -12.24
CA PHE A 88 7.54 -2.06 -13.16
C PHE A 88 6.52 -0.97 -12.84
N GLU A 89 5.77 -0.54 -13.85
CA GLU A 89 4.61 0.34 -13.66
C GLU A 89 3.33 -0.47 -13.72
N THR A 90 2.52 -0.45 -12.66
CA THR A 90 1.19 -1.10 -12.66
C THR A 90 0.25 -0.31 -13.58
N TYR A 91 -0.58 0.58 -13.02
CA TYR A 91 -1.48 1.47 -13.77
C TYR A 91 -1.14 2.94 -13.58
N GLY A 92 0.11 3.22 -13.20
CA GLY A 92 0.69 4.57 -13.17
C GLY A 92 0.95 5.08 -14.57
N GLN A 93 2.21 5.03 -14.97
CA GLN A 93 2.67 5.66 -16.20
C GLN A 93 3.10 4.62 -17.26
N SER A 94 2.93 4.95 -18.54
CA SER A 94 3.55 4.27 -19.66
C SER A 94 4.57 5.21 -20.27
N TYR A 95 5.84 4.82 -20.22
CA TYR A 95 6.93 5.67 -20.66
C TYR A 95 7.11 5.61 -22.18
N CYS A 96 7.38 6.75 -22.81
CA CYS A 96 7.76 6.84 -24.21
C CYS A 96 8.97 7.75 -24.39
N LEU A 97 10.10 7.19 -24.79
CA LEU A 97 11.40 7.87 -24.83
C LEU A 97 11.97 7.99 -26.24
N VAL A 98 12.70 9.06 -26.50
CA VAL A 98 13.45 9.26 -27.74
C VAL A 98 14.67 8.35 -27.77
N SER A 99 14.94 7.74 -28.92
CA SER A 99 16.07 6.85 -29.14
C SER A 99 16.66 6.98 -30.54
N GLU A 100 17.97 6.78 -30.63
CA GLU A 100 18.73 6.64 -31.86
C GLU A 100 18.98 5.15 -32.07
N LEU A 101 18.48 4.63 -33.19
CA LEU A 101 18.63 3.24 -33.56
C LEU A 101 19.78 3.05 -34.55
N GLY A 102 20.45 1.91 -34.43
CA GLY A 102 21.40 1.40 -35.40
C GLY A 102 20.73 0.89 -36.67
N ALA A 103 21.49 0.14 -37.47
CA ALA A 103 20.92 -0.54 -38.63
C ALA A 103 19.88 -1.56 -38.19
N TRP A 104 18.68 -1.49 -38.78
CA TRP A 104 17.61 -2.44 -38.52
C TRP A 104 17.99 -3.83 -39.04
N ASP A 105 17.70 -4.82 -38.21
CA ASP A 105 17.78 -6.25 -38.54
C ASP A 105 16.42 -6.87 -38.22
N GLU A 106 15.76 -7.47 -39.21
CA GLU A 106 14.43 -8.09 -39.02
C GLU A 106 14.49 -9.35 -38.13
N THR A 107 15.67 -9.97 -38.00
CA THR A 107 15.85 -11.22 -37.24
C THR A 107 16.38 -10.98 -35.83
N ASN A 108 17.16 -9.91 -35.64
CA ASN A 108 17.83 -9.60 -34.38
C ASN A 108 17.27 -8.33 -33.75
N LEU A 109 17.52 -8.16 -32.44
CA LEU A 109 17.18 -6.92 -31.76
C LEU A 109 17.93 -5.74 -32.39
N THR A 110 17.19 -4.76 -32.91
CA THR A 110 17.78 -3.51 -33.42
C THR A 110 18.59 -2.81 -32.34
N PRO A 111 19.87 -2.49 -32.57
CA PRO A 111 20.69 -1.82 -31.55
C PRO A 111 20.16 -0.44 -31.19
N ILE A 112 20.07 -0.14 -29.89
CA ILE A 112 19.82 1.20 -29.38
C ILE A 112 21.17 1.87 -29.09
N LEU A 113 21.49 2.91 -29.85
CA LEU A 113 22.79 3.60 -29.75
C LEU A 113 22.78 4.65 -28.64
N HIS A 114 21.77 5.49 -28.65
CA HIS A 114 21.54 6.53 -27.65
C HIS A 114 20.05 6.64 -27.37
N HIS A 115 19.70 7.15 -26.20
CA HIS A 115 18.31 7.39 -25.79
C HIS A 115 18.23 8.61 -24.90
N HIS A 116 17.03 8.97 -24.43
CA HIS A 116 16.76 10.12 -23.55
C HIS A 116 17.88 10.47 -22.55
N TRP A 117 18.30 9.55 -21.69
CA TRP A 117 19.32 9.80 -20.65
C TRP A 117 20.75 10.06 -21.18
N TRP A 118 21.03 9.77 -22.44
CA TRP A 118 22.32 10.02 -23.11
C TRP A 118 22.16 10.78 -24.42
N TRP A 119 21.09 11.57 -24.56
CA TRP A 119 20.76 12.23 -25.82
C TRP A 119 21.80 13.26 -26.27
N GLN A 120 22.59 13.80 -25.34
CA GLN A 120 23.75 14.64 -25.63
C GLN A 120 24.80 13.98 -26.52
N SER A 121 24.80 12.65 -26.60
CA SER A 121 25.70 11.86 -27.44
C SER A 121 25.09 11.50 -28.81
N TYR A 122 23.87 11.97 -29.12
CA TYR A 122 23.19 11.69 -30.39
C TYR A 122 24.12 11.92 -31.59
N SER A 123 24.27 10.89 -32.42
CA SER A 123 25.31 10.83 -33.46
C SER A 123 24.81 11.09 -34.89
N GLY A 124 23.53 11.43 -35.04
CA GLY A 124 22.92 11.75 -36.34
C GLY A 124 22.22 10.58 -37.03
N GLY A 125 22.04 9.44 -36.35
CA GLY A 125 21.37 8.24 -36.84
C GLY A 125 19.84 8.31 -36.84
N THR A 126 19.20 7.14 -36.97
CA THR A 126 17.74 7.05 -37.11
C THR A 126 17.03 7.29 -35.79
N ILE A 127 16.20 8.32 -35.72
CA ILE A 127 15.42 8.63 -34.51
C ILE A 127 14.10 7.85 -34.50
N ARG A 128 13.77 7.26 -33.36
CA ARG A 128 12.47 6.65 -33.04
C ARG A 128 12.05 6.99 -31.61
N TRP A 129 10.75 6.89 -31.35
CA TRP A 129 10.21 6.93 -29.99
C TRP A 129 9.88 5.52 -29.54
N LEU A 130 10.51 5.06 -28.47
CA LEU A 130 10.32 3.73 -27.88
C LEU A 130 9.32 3.80 -26.72
N GLY A 131 8.38 2.87 -26.63
CA GLY A 131 7.33 2.79 -25.61
C GLY A 131 6.38 1.62 -25.86
N SER A 132 5.43 1.38 -24.95
CA SER A 132 4.43 0.32 -25.09
C SER A 132 3.64 0.37 -26.41
N LYS A 133 3.47 1.55 -27.04
CA LYS A 133 2.87 1.65 -28.38
C LYS A 133 3.55 0.77 -29.42
N ASN A 134 4.88 0.60 -29.38
CA ASN A 134 5.58 -0.17 -30.42
C ASN A 134 5.24 -1.67 -30.31
N PHE A 135 4.90 -2.15 -29.11
CA PHE A 135 4.40 -3.51 -28.90
C PHE A 135 3.05 -3.69 -29.58
N PHE A 136 2.10 -2.78 -29.33
CA PHE A 136 0.73 -2.89 -29.87
C PHE A 136 0.65 -2.59 -31.38
N ASP A 137 1.41 -1.61 -31.88
CA ASP A 137 1.43 -1.22 -33.31
C ASP A 137 2.26 -2.18 -34.18
N ASP A 138 3.01 -3.11 -33.59
CA ASP A 138 3.91 -4.04 -34.31
C ASP A 138 4.87 -3.31 -35.27
N GLU A 139 5.51 -2.25 -34.78
CA GLU A 139 6.44 -1.47 -35.59
C GLU A 139 7.66 -2.31 -36.01
N ASP A 140 8.02 -2.21 -37.29
CA ASP A 140 9.00 -3.08 -37.95
C ASP A 140 10.37 -3.12 -37.25
N PHE A 141 10.88 -1.96 -36.84
CA PHE A 141 12.16 -1.83 -36.16
C PHE A 141 12.18 -2.43 -34.75
N ALA A 142 11.01 -2.63 -34.14
CA ALA A 142 10.84 -3.20 -32.80
C ALA A 142 10.67 -4.73 -32.81
N ARG A 143 10.50 -5.34 -33.99
CA ARG A 143 10.43 -6.79 -34.15
C ARG A 143 11.76 -7.46 -33.75
N PRO A 144 11.73 -8.70 -33.23
CA PRO A 144 10.53 -9.53 -33.02
C PRO A 144 9.76 -9.19 -31.73
N TYR A 145 10.21 -8.25 -30.90
CA TYR A 145 9.68 -7.98 -29.56
C TYR A 145 8.44 -7.06 -29.57
N THR A 146 7.45 -7.45 -30.34
CA THR A 146 6.13 -6.80 -30.44
C THR A 146 5.02 -7.79 -30.11
N ARG A 147 3.75 -7.39 -30.26
CA ARG A 147 2.60 -8.28 -30.09
C ARG A 147 2.60 -9.51 -30.99
N THR A 148 3.43 -9.55 -32.04
CA THR A 148 3.55 -10.69 -32.96
C THR A 148 4.62 -11.70 -32.53
N HIS A 149 5.35 -11.44 -31.45
CA HIS A 149 6.34 -12.37 -30.92
C HIS A 149 5.68 -13.73 -30.58
N SER A 150 6.32 -14.84 -30.94
CA SER A 150 5.78 -16.19 -30.71
C SER A 150 5.74 -16.63 -29.24
N ARG A 151 6.11 -15.76 -28.30
CA ARG A 151 6.31 -16.07 -26.87
C ARG A 151 5.84 -14.92 -26.01
N TYR A 152 6.31 -13.71 -26.31
CA TYR A 152 5.92 -12.48 -25.63
C TYR A 152 4.90 -11.67 -26.44
N GLY A 153 4.02 -12.34 -27.21
CA GLY A 153 3.02 -11.70 -28.07
C GLY A 153 1.72 -11.38 -27.32
N GLY A 154 0.80 -10.68 -27.99
CA GLY A 154 -0.48 -10.29 -27.41
C GLY A 154 -1.48 -9.76 -28.43
N SER A 155 -2.61 -9.25 -27.96
CA SER A 155 -3.63 -8.66 -28.83
C SER A 155 -3.24 -7.25 -29.30
N ALA A 156 -3.87 -6.77 -30.36
CA ALA A 156 -3.78 -5.37 -30.74
C ALA A 156 -4.54 -4.49 -29.74
N MET A 157 -4.11 -3.24 -29.58
CA MET A 157 -4.87 -2.25 -28.81
C MET A 157 -6.17 -1.92 -29.54
N THR A 158 -7.27 -1.73 -28.81
CA THR A 158 -8.55 -1.29 -29.37
C THR A 158 -9.15 -0.14 -28.58
N TYR A 159 -10.01 0.64 -29.25
CA TYR A 159 -10.98 1.48 -28.58
C TYR A 159 -12.11 0.63 -27.99
N PRO A 160 -12.92 1.19 -27.06
CA PRO A 160 -14.04 0.47 -26.45
C PRO A 160 -15.08 -0.09 -27.44
N ASP A 161 -15.18 0.48 -28.64
CA ASP A 161 -16.09 0.01 -29.70
C ASP A 161 -15.52 -1.17 -30.52
N GLY A 162 -14.31 -1.62 -30.20
CA GLY A 162 -13.61 -2.72 -30.88
C GLY A 162 -12.78 -2.27 -32.09
N THR A 163 -12.76 -0.98 -32.43
CA THR A 163 -11.89 -0.45 -33.50
C THR A 163 -10.44 -0.60 -33.09
N GLU A 164 -9.60 -1.18 -33.95
CA GLU A 164 -8.16 -1.30 -33.71
C GLU A 164 -7.51 0.09 -33.62
N ALA A 165 -6.79 0.33 -32.54
CA ALA A 165 -6.13 1.59 -32.22
C ALA A 165 -4.71 1.64 -32.80
N ALA A 166 -4.59 1.43 -34.12
CA ALA A 166 -3.30 1.38 -34.80
C ALA A 166 -2.94 2.68 -35.51
N GLY A 167 -1.66 3.07 -35.43
CA GLY A 167 -1.08 4.25 -36.10
C GLY A 167 -1.28 5.57 -35.34
N TYR A 168 -1.37 6.69 -36.08
CA TYR A 168 -1.27 8.03 -35.51
C TYR A 168 -2.41 8.96 -35.95
N ASN A 169 -2.94 9.77 -35.02
CA ASN A 169 -3.89 10.87 -35.24
C ASN A 169 -3.17 12.18 -35.59
N GLY A 170 -2.09 12.11 -36.37
CA GLY A 170 -1.21 13.24 -36.67
C GLY A 170 0.11 12.76 -37.25
N THR A 171 1.18 13.54 -37.06
CA THR A 171 2.53 13.15 -37.46
C THR A 171 3.04 12.01 -36.58
N ASP A 172 3.59 10.97 -37.21
CA ASP A 172 4.19 9.78 -36.58
C ASP A 172 5.50 10.07 -35.82
N THR A 173 6.12 11.20 -36.10
CA THR A 173 7.29 11.72 -35.36
C THR A 173 6.96 12.29 -33.98
N ASP A 174 5.68 12.47 -33.67
CA ASP A 174 5.20 12.94 -32.37
C ASP A 174 4.39 11.82 -31.69
N PRO A 175 4.96 11.16 -30.66
CA PRO A 175 4.32 10.01 -30.02
C PRO A 175 3.01 10.36 -29.30
N ARG A 176 2.73 11.65 -29.04
CA ARG A 176 1.45 12.10 -28.48
C ARG A 176 0.27 11.82 -29.42
N ASN A 177 0.54 11.65 -30.71
CA ASN A 177 -0.48 11.33 -31.70
C ASN A 177 -0.77 9.83 -31.81
N SER A 178 -0.08 8.96 -31.05
CA SER A 178 -0.32 7.51 -31.13
C SER A 178 -1.75 7.17 -30.73
N ARG A 179 -2.44 6.40 -31.57
CA ARG A 179 -3.79 5.91 -31.30
C ARG A 179 -3.81 4.90 -30.15
N VAL A 180 -2.73 4.17 -29.94
CA VAL A 180 -2.58 3.28 -28.78
C VAL A 180 -2.73 4.08 -27.48
N TYR A 181 -1.99 5.18 -27.36
CA TYR A 181 -2.08 6.05 -26.18
C TYR A 181 -3.41 6.77 -26.11
N ASP A 182 -3.95 7.25 -27.23
CA ASP A 182 -5.29 7.88 -27.25
C ASP A 182 -6.39 6.93 -26.76
N ALA A 183 -6.30 5.63 -27.07
CA ALA A 183 -7.26 4.62 -26.63
C ALA A 183 -7.05 4.21 -25.17
N ALA A 184 -5.80 4.01 -24.74
CA ALA A 184 -5.48 3.28 -23.50
C ALA A 184 -5.01 4.15 -22.33
N CYS A 185 -4.66 5.41 -22.57
CA CYS A 185 -4.18 6.30 -21.52
C CYS A 185 -5.29 7.19 -20.94
N SER A 186 -5.05 7.58 -19.70
CA SER A 186 -5.85 8.51 -18.94
C SER A 186 -5.86 9.91 -19.55
N LYS A 187 -7.02 10.55 -19.53
CA LYS A 187 -7.24 11.90 -20.07
C LYS A 187 -7.74 12.85 -18.99
N ASN A 188 -7.48 14.13 -19.20
CA ASN A 188 -8.09 15.18 -18.41
C ASN A 188 -9.58 15.36 -18.77
N LEU A 189 -10.26 16.23 -18.02
CA LEU A 189 -11.67 16.54 -18.23
C LEU A 189 -11.99 17.10 -19.63
N LEU A 190 -10.99 17.67 -20.31
CA LEU A 190 -11.12 18.21 -21.66
C LEU A 190 -10.89 17.15 -22.76
N GLY A 191 -10.56 15.91 -22.38
CA GLY A 191 -10.27 14.82 -23.32
C GLY A 191 -8.82 14.81 -23.85
N GLU A 192 -7.91 15.53 -23.20
CA GLU A 192 -6.50 15.57 -23.58
C GLU A 192 -5.70 14.54 -22.76
N LEU A 193 -4.70 13.90 -23.39
CA LEU A 193 -3.82 12.94 -22.71
C LEU A 193 -3.11 13.59 -21.50
N SER A 194 -3.13 12.89 -20.36
CA SER A 194 -2.33 13.29 -19.20
C SER A 194 -0.89 12.86 -19.38
N ILE A 195 -0.01 13.84 -19.65
CA ILE A 195 1.40 13.61 -19.96
C ILE A 195 2.28 14.41 -19.01
N GLU A 196 3.30 13.74 -18.46
CA GLU A 196 4.43 14.38 -17.80
C GLU A 196 5.63 14.42 -18.75
N TYR A 197 6.30 15.57 -18.81
CA TYR A 197 7.34 15.86 -19.79
C TYR A 197 8.71 15.95 -19.12
N TYR A 198 9.67 15.18 -19.63
CA TYR A 198 11.04 15.17 -19.11
C TYR A 198 12.03 15.64 -20.18
N THR A 199 12.78 16.68 -19.84
CA THR A 199 13.86 17.22 -20.69
C THR A 199 15.08 16.30 -20.63
N PRO A 200 15.75 16.04 -21.76
CA PRO A 200 17.00 15.28 -21.73
C PRO A 200 18.11 16.05 -21.00
N PRO A 201 19.27 15.43 -20.72
CA PRO A 201 20.39 16.11 -20.08
C PRO A 201 20.78 17.41 -20.76
N ALA A 202 21.25 18.38 -19.98
CA ALA A 202 21.66 19.68 -20.48
C ALA A 202 22.71 19.55 -21.60
N GLY A 203 22.56 20.36 -22.66
CA GLY A 203 23.42 20.33 -23.85
C GLY A 203 22.99 19.32 -24.93
N SER A 204 21.89 18.58 -24.71
CA SER A 204 21.34 17.68 -25.72
C SER A 204 20.81 18.43 -26.96
N PRO A 205 20.97 17.87 -28.18
CA PRO A 205 20.36 18.43 -29.39
C PRO A 205 18.84 18.26 -29.35
N THR A 206 18.10 19.15 -30.02
CA THR A 206 16.63 19.11 -30.09
C THR A 206 16.08 18.20 -31.19
N ASN A 207 16.95 17.56 -31.97
CA ASN A 207 16.56 16.65 -33.05
C ASN A 207 15.63 15.53 -32.52
N GLY A 208 14.44 15.43 -33.11
CA GLY A 208 13.44 14.40 -32.78
C GLY A 208 12.75 14.54 -31.42
N LEU A 209 13.13 15.54 -30.62
CA LEU A 209 12.44 15.88 -29.38
C LEU A 209 11.11 16.58 -29.67
N VAL A 210 10.17 16.49 -28.73
CA VAL A 210 8.88 17.20 -28.84
C VAL A 210 8.89 18.46 -27.98
N GLN A 211 8.36 19.56 -28.51
CA GLN A 211 8.25 20.80 -27.73
C GLN A 211 7.21 20.62 -26.61
N ILE A 212 7.57 21.06 -25.41
CA ILE A 212 6.69 21.07 -24.24
C ILE A 212 5.66 22.20 -24.44
N PRO A 213 4.35 21.90 -24.34
CA PRO A 213 3.31 22.92 -24.53
C PRO A 213 3.50 24.12 -23.60
N GLY A 214 3.41 25.33 -24.16
CA GLY A 214 3.50 26.57 -23.39
C GLY A 214 4.92 26.96 -22.95
N THR A 215 5.96 26.21 -23.32
CA THR A 215 7.36 26.54 -22.99
C THR A 215 8.26 26.55 -24.24
N SER A 216 9.51 26.99 -24.06
CA SER A 216 10.56 26.90 -25.08
C SER A 216 11.36 25.58 -25.03
N ASP A 217 11.03 24.70 -24.08
CA ASP A 217 11.80 23.50 -23.78
C ASP A 217 11.31 22.30 -24.60
N TYR A 218 12.17 21.27 -24.67
CA TYR A 218 11.92 20.07 -25.45
C TYR A 218 12.02 18.83 -24.56
N ALA A 219 11.06 17.93 -24.67
CA ALA A 219 11.03 16.66 -23.98
C ALA A 219 11.63 15.54 -24.84
N GLY A 220 12.42 14.69 -24.20
CA GLY A 220 12.92 13.43 -24.77
C GLY A 220 12.31 12.19 -24.11
N LEU A 221 11.49 12.38 -23.07
CA LEU A 221 10.73 11.34 -22.41
C LEU A 221 9.36 11.90 -22.07
N LEU A 222 8.33 11.11 -22.40
CA LEU A 222 6.94 11.33 -22.05
C LEU A 222 6.51 10.22 -21.10
N MET A 223 5.87 10.57 -19.99
CA MET A 223 5.20 9.60 -19.13
C MET A 223 3.70 9.80 -19.30
N LEU A 224 3.04 8.83 -19.92
CA LEU A 224 1.61 8.88 -20.22
C LEU A 224 0.85 8.07 -19.18
N LYS A 225 -0.06 8.70 -18.42
CA LYS A 225 -0.79 7.98 -17.38
C LYS A 225 -1.69 6.90 -18.01
N LYS A 226 -1.63 5.66 -17.53
CA LYS A 226 -2.47 4.56 -18.03
C LYS A 226 -3.91 4.76 -17.57
N ASP A 227 -4.89 4.40 -18.40
CA ASP A 227 -6.27 4.25 -17.94
C ASP A 227 -6.41 2.85 -17.33
N ALA A 228 -6.49 2.76 -16.00
CA ALA A 228 -6.64 1.49 -15.27
C ALA A 228 -7.89 0.69 -15.68
N THR A 229 -8.86 1.31 -16.37
CA THR A 229 -10.07 0.61 -16.83
C THR A 229 -9.89 -0.07 -18.20
N CYS A 230 -8.79 0.22 -18.91
CA CYS A 230 -8.42 -0.42 -20.17
C CYS A 230 -7.88 -1.84 -19.90
N PRO A 231 -8.56 -2.91 -20.34
CA PRO A 231 -8.16 -4.28 -20.04
C PRO A 231 -6.91 -4.72 -20.82
N LEU A 232 -6.56 -4.02 -21.90
CA LEU A 232 -5.48 -4.43 -22.81
C LEU A 232 -4.07 -4.13 -22.24
N TRP A 233 -4.00 -3.39 -21.12
CA TRP A 233 -2.74 -3.29 -20.37
C TRP A 233 -2.30 -4.63 -19.79
N ASP A 234 -3.22 -5.56 -19.53
CA ASP A 234 -2.90 -6.88 -18.98
C ASP A 234 -2.12 -7.74 -20.00
N ASP A 235 -2.47 -7.67 -21.29
CA ASP A 235 -1.72 -8.34 -22.36
C ASP A 235 -0.25 -7.88 -22.40
N TYR A 236 -0.01 -6.58 -22.22
CA TYR A 236 1.33 -6.01 -22.15
C TYR A 236 2.07 -6.44 -20.88
N THR A 237 1.40 -6.36 -19.73
CA THR A 237 1.94 -6.82 -18.43
C THR A 237 2.35 -8.28 -18.49
N TYR A 238 1.54 -9.14 -19.13
CA TYR A 238 1.86 -10.54 -19.34
C TYR A 238 3.16 -10.73 -20.10
N ALA A 239 3.25 -10.10 -21.28
CA ALA A 239 4.41 -10.21 -22.16
C ALA A 239 5.70 -9.72 -21.48
N SER A 240 5.63 -8.57 -20.81
CA SER A 240 6.75 -7.97 -20.10
C SER A 240 7.21 -8.80 -18.90
N THR A 241 6.25 -9.31 -18.11
CA THR A 241 6.56 -10.19 -16.96
C THR A 241 7.19 -11.50 -17.42
N LEU A 242 6.65 -12.13 -18.46
CA LEU A 242 7.18 -13.39 -18.99
C LEU A 242 8.62 -13.21 -19.47
N GLN A 243 8.91 -12.08 -20.13
CA GLN A 243 10.27 -11.75 -20.58
C GLN A 243 11.24 -11.57 -19.40
N ALA A 244 10.82 -10.87 -18.33
CA ALA A 244 11.63 -10.72 -17.12
C ALA A 244 11.85 -12.06 -16.39
N ALA A 245 10.80 -12.89 -16.27
CA ALA A 245 10.88 -14.21 -15.66
C ALA A 245 11.84 -15.14 -16.42
N ASP A 246 11.80 -15.13 -17.76
CA ASP A 246 12.73 -15.88 -18.61
C ASP A 246 14.18 -15.39 -18.51
N ALA A 247 14.39 -14.09 -18.28
CA ALA A 247 15.71 -13.54 -17.96
C ALA A 247 16.20 -13.96 -16.57
N GLY A 248 15.31 -14.55 -15.74
CA GLY A 248 15.63 -15.12 -14.45
C GLY A 248 15.39 -14.17 -13.27
N ILE A 249 14.63 -13.10 -13.46
CA ILE A 249 14.12 -12.22 -12.40
C ILE A 249 13.17 -12.99 -11.46
N ASP A 250 13.19 -12.70 -10.16
CA ASP A 250 12.43 -13.40 -9.12
C ASP A 250 11.21 -12.62 -8.61
N GLY A 251 11.00 -11.40 -9.10
CA GLY A 251 9.87 -10.58 -8.70
C GLY A 251 9.89 -9.19 -9.33
N MET A 252 8.93 -8.37 -8.94
CA MET A 252 8.86 -6.97 -9.28
C MET A 252 8.51 -6.13 -8.06
N TRP A 253 9.14 -4.98 -7.98
CA TRP A 253 8.57 -3.85 -7.28
C TRP A 253 7.79 -3.05 -8.31
N THR A 254 6.52 -2.79 -8.03
CA THR A 254 5.65 -2.11 -8.98
C THR A 254 5.12 -0.80 -8.42
N ASP A 255 5.41 0.25 -9.18
CA ASP A 255 4.97 1.61 -8.93
C ASP A 255 3.47 1.77 -9.24
N ASN A 256 2.92 2.82 -8.66
CA ASN A 256 1.53 3.24 -8.72
C ASN A 256 0.56 2.07 -8.56
N TYR A 257 0.81 1.20 -7.57
CA TYR A 257 -0.11 0.14 -7.14
C TYR A 257 -1.27 0.72 -6.30
N SER A 258 -1.87 1.79 -6.79
CA SER A 258 -2.91 2.55 -6.08
C SER A 258 -3.72 3.41 -7.04
N ALA A 259 -4.65 4.18 -6.50
CA ALA A 259 -5.48 5.10 -7.26
C ALA A 259 -4.75 6.38 -7.73
N TRP A 260 -3.46 6.56 -7.39
CA TRP A 260 -2.72 7.82 -7.55
C TRP A 260 -2.85 8.45 -8.94
N ASP A 261 -2.58 7.70 -10.01
CA ASP A 261 -2.57 8.24 -11.38
C ASP A 261 -3.88 8.10 -12.15
N SER A 262 -4.87 7.43 -11.55
CA SER A 262 -6.18 7.18 -12.17
C SER A 262 -7.35 7.89 -11.50
N LEU A 263 -7.17 8.35 -10.26
CA LEU A 263 -8.17 9.07 -9.47
C LEU A 263 -7.56 10.17 -8.59
N GLY A 264 -6.24 10.18 -8.40
CA GLY A 264 -5.55 11.08 -7.49
C GLY A 264 -5.50 12.54 -7.95
N ARG A 265 -4.51 13.28 -7.45
CA ARG A 265 -4.57 14.74 -7.32
C ARG A 265 -4.09 15.51 -8.57
N PRO A 266 -4.94 16.26 -9.29
CA PRO A 266 -6.40 16.28 -9.25
C PRO A 266 -7.07 15.39 -10.31
N SER A 267 -8.22 14.80 -9.95
CA SER A 267 -8.92 13.84 -10.81
C SER A 267 -9.33 14.48 -12.15
N VAL A 268 -9.71 15.77 -12.14
CA VAL A 268 -9.97 16.57 -13.35
C VAL A 268 -8.83 16.60 -14.37
N LYS A 269 -7.60 16.26 -13.98
CA LYS A 269 -6.43 16.23 -14.87
C LYS A 269 -6.13 14.87 -15.48
N HIS A 270 -6.68 13.77 -14.97
CA HIS A 270 -6.28 12.43 -15.44
C HIS A 270 -7.26 11.28 -15.19
N ALA A 271 -8.49 11.52 -14.71
CA ALA A 271 -9.39 10.40 -14.38
C ALA A 271 -10.23 9.86 -15.56
N PHE A 272 -10.12 10.38 -16.80
CA PHE A 272 -11.19 10.26 -17.83
C PHE A 272 -10.77 9.68 -19.21
N GLY A 273 -10.08 8.54 -19.24
CA GLY A 273 -9.75 7.85 -20.50
C GLY A 273 -10.97 7.29 -21.26
N GLU A 274 -10.77 6.84 -22.51
CA GLU A 274 -11.86 6.33 -23.37
C GLU A 274 -12.55 5.10 -22.77
N TRP A 275 -11.76 4.19 -22.21
CA TRP A 275 -12.28 3.02 -21.49
C TRP A 275 -12.99 3.42 -20.20
N SER A 276 -12.48 4.42 -19.46
CA SER A 276 -13.14 4.91 -18.24
C SER A 276 -14.53 5.45 -18.55
N VAL A 277 -14.67 6.26 -19.60
CA VAL A 277 -15.96 6.82 -20.01
C VAL A 277 -16.92 5.74 -20.50
N ALA A 278 -16.44 4.81 -21.35
CA ALA A 278 -17.27 3.74 -21.87
C ALA A 278 -17.76 2.79 -20.77
N ARG A 279 -16.85 2.31 -19.91
CA ARG A 279 -17.20 1.38 -18.83
C ARG A 279 -18.03 2.04 -17.74
N PHE A 280 -17.89 3.35 -17.49
CA PHE A 280 -18.78 4.06 -16.57
C PHE A 280 -20.21 4.10 -17.11
N ARG A 281 -20.37 4.30 -18.43
CA ARG A 281 -21.68 4.22 -19.08
C ARG A 281 -22.30 2.83 -18.93
N ASP A 282 -21.50 1.77 -19.08
CA ASP A 282 -21.95 0.40 -18.89
C ASP A 282 -22.36 0.13 -17.44
N HIS A 283 -21.59 0.62 -16.47
CA HIS A 283 -21.90 0.57 -15.04
C HIS A 283 -23.26 1.21 -14.72
N LEU A 284 -23.53 2.38 -15.30
CA LEU A 284 -24.82 3.06 -15.15
C LEU A 284 -25.96 2.30 -15.83
N ASN A 285 -25.74 1.75 -17.04
CA ASN A 285 -26.72 0.93 -17.75
C ASN A 285 -27.06 -0.36 -16.99
N ALA A 286 -26.11 -0.94 -16.27
CA ALA A 286 -26.34 -2.11 -15.42
C ALA A 286 -27.13 -1.77 -14.15
N SER A 287 -26.99 -0.55 -13.64
CA SER A 287 -27.55 -0.12 -12.35
C SER A 287 -28.89 0.61 -12.47
N TYR A 288 -29.16 1.25 -13.61
CA TYR A 288 -30.30 2.14 -13.80
C TYR A 288 -31.00 1.91 -15.15
N ASN A 289 -32.32 2.12 -15.18
CA ASN A 289 -33.06 2.30 -16.42
C ASN A 289 -33.31 3.79 -16.66
N ALA A 290 -33.82 4.16 -17.84
CA ALA A 290 -34.06 5.56 -18.21
C ALA A 290 -34.85 6.37 -17.17
N PHE A 291 -35.86 5.76 -16.56
CA PHE A 291 -36.69 6.41 -15.56
C PHE A 291 -35.96 6.58 -14.22
N THR A 292 -35.33 5.51 -13.71
CA THR A 292 -34.62 5.57 -12.42
C THR A 292 -33.37 6.44 -12.51
N PHE A 293 -32.69 6.47 -13.65
CA PHE A 293 -31.58 7.38 -13.91
C PHE A 293 -32.01 8.85 -13.88
N ALA A 294 -33.10 9.20 -14.57
CA ALA A 294 -33.59 10.59 -14.58
C ALA A 294 -34.03 11.07 -13.19
N ILE A 295 -34.57 10.18 -12.36
CA ILE A 295 -34.90 10.49 -10.96
C ILE A 295 -33.64 10.67 -10.12
N ARG A 296 -32.66 9.78 -10.30
CA ARG A 296 -31.43 9.75 -9.50
C ARG A 296 -30.49 10.91 -9.82
N PHE A 297 -30.37 11.26 -11.09
CA PHE A 297 -29.45 12.26 -11.62
C PHE A 297 -30.23 13.36 -12.36
N PRO A 298 -31.08 14.12 -11.67
CA PRO A 298 -31.95 15.11 -12.32
C PRO A 298 -31.15 16.22 -13.00
N ALA A 299 -29.91 16.48 -12.57
CA ALA A 299 -29.00 17.43 -13.21
C ALA A 299 -28.51 16.97 -14.59
N ALA A 300 -28.55 15.68 -14.92
CA ALA A 300 -28.14 15.17 -16.23
C ALA A 300 -29.20 15.39 -17.32
N ALA A 301 -30.49 15.44 -16.94
CA ALA A 301 -31.60 15.48 -17.89
C ALA A 301 -31.77 16.81 -18.67
N PRO A 302 -31.59 18.01 -18.06
CA PRO A 302 -31.62 19.29 -18.77
C PRO A 302 -30.62 19.40 -19.92
N ASN A 303 -29.57 18.57 -19.90
CA ASN A 303 -28.44 18.64 -20.83
C ASN A 303 -28.57 17.65 -21.99
N GLY A 304 -29.73 16.99 -22.13
CA GLY A 304 -29.96 16.00 -23.19
C GLY A 304 -29.11 14.73 -23.04
N LEU A 305 -28.43 14.55 -21.90
CA LEU A 305 -27.64 13.36 -21.62
C LEU A 305 -28.59 12.22 -21.25
N SER A 306 -28.60 11.20 -22.10
CA SER A 306 -29.27 9.93 -21.82
C SER A 306 -28.25 8.91 -21.33
N LEU A 307 -28.70 7.86 -20.64
CA LEU A 307 -27.86 6.70 -20.30
C LEU A 307 -27.03 6.18 -21.48
N ALA A 308 -27.57 6.22 -22.69
CA ALA A 308 -26.89 5.73 -23.89
C ALA A 308 -25.79 6.67 -24.41
N THR A 309 -25.84 7.96 -24.06
CA THR A 309 -24.95 8.99 -24.61
C THR A 309 -24.14 9.71 -23.53
N LEU A 310 -24.24 9.29 -22.27
CA LEU A 310 -23.58 9.97 -21.18
C LEU A 310 -22.05 9.94 -21.38
N ASP A 311 -21.46 11.11 -21.21
CA ASP A 311 -20.03 11.31 -20.98
C ASP A 311 -19.89 12.06 -19.66
N ILE A 312 -19.22 11.45 -18.69
CA ILE A 312 -19.00 12.04 -17.36
C ILE A 312 -18.23 13.36 -17.46
N ARG A 313 -17.36 13.53 -18.47
CA ARG A 313 -16.62 14.76 -18.69
C ARG A 313 -17.57 15.91 -19.00
N GLU A 314 -18.54 15.71 -19.88
CA GLU A 314 -19.53 16.73 -20.22
C GLU A 314 -20.40 17.08 -19.02
N TYR A 315 -20.89 16.08 -18.28
CA TYR A 315 -21.66 16.30 -17.06
C TYR A 315 -20.91 17.20 -16.06
N LEU A 316 -19.64 16.88 -15.75
CA LEU A 316 -18.86 17.65 -14.77
C LEU A 316 -18.56 19.08 -15.26
N LYS A 317 -18.28 19.27 -16.55
CA LYS A 317 -18.06 20.61 -17.14
C LYS A 317 -19.29 21.51 -17.00
N GLU A 318 -20.46 20.97 -17.35
CA GLU A 318 -21.74 21.66 -17.24
C GLU A 318 -22.09 21.96 -15.77
N ARG A 319 -21.94 20.95 -14.90
CA ARG A 319 -22.21 21.09 -13.47
C ARG A 319 -21.34 22.16 -12.82
N ALA A 320 -20.05 22.21 -13.17
CA ALA A 320 -19.16 23.27 -12.73
C ALA A 320 -19.57 24.65 -13.27
N SER A 321 -20.10 24.72 -14.50
CA SER A 321 -20.60 25.97 -15.10
C SER A 321 -21.87 26.50 -14.45
N ASP A 322 -22.69 25.66 -13.81
CA ASP A 322 -23.81 26.11 -12.98
C ASP A 322 -23.33 26.90 -11.75
N TRP A 323 -22.14 26.60 -11.25
CA TRP A 323 -21.59 27.19 -10.02
C TRP A 323 -20.65 28.35 -10.31
N ALA A 324 -19.82 28.24 -11.36
CA ALA A 324 -18.85 29.28 -11.72
C ALA A 324 -18.44 29.25 -13.20
N SER A 325 -18.09 30.43 -13.74
CA SER A 325 -17.44 30.54 -15.05
C SER A 325 -15.96 30.17 -14.96
N TRP A 326 -15.63 28.89 -15.18
CA TRP A 326 -14.27 28.35 -15.00
C TRP A 326 -13.42 28.34 -16.28
N GLY A 327 -14.01 28.52 -17.48
CA GLY A 327 -13.29 28.83 -18.73
C GLY A 327 -12.23 27.82 -19.16
N SER A 328 -12.46 26.52 -18.98
CA SER A 328 -11.51 25.43 -19.24
C SER A 328 -10.32 25.33 -18.26
N ASN A 329 -10.28 26.15 -17.21
CA ASN A 329 -9.22 26.08 -16.19
C ASN A 329 -9.44 24.92 -15.20
N LEU A 330 -8.63 23.87 -15.32
CA LEU A 330 -8.66 22.70 -14.44
C LEU A 330 -8.13 22.99 -13.02
N ASP A 331 -7.50 24.15 -12.79
CA ASP A 331 -7.07 24.62 -11.47
C ASP A 331 -8.06 25.59 -10.82
N HIS A 332 -9.23 25.81 -11.43
CA HIS A 332 -10.26 26.69 -10.89
C HIS A 332 -10.81 26.17 -9.55
N THR A 333 -11.14 27.07 -8.63
CA THR A 333 -11.56 26.70 -7.26
C THR A 333 -12.90 25.95 -7.22
N VAL A 334 -13.71 26.03 -8.28
CA VAL A 334 -14.97 25.27 -8.41
C VAL A 334 -14.76 23.76 -8.25
N TRP A 335 -13.60 23.24 -8.62
CA TRP A 335 -13.27 21.81 -8.49
C TRP A 335 -13.01 21.37 -7.05
N LYS A 336 -12.85 22.33 -6.13
CA LYS A 336 -12.69 22.12 -4.68
C LYS A 336 -13.95 22.45 -3.89
N ASP A 337 -15.05 22.80 -4.57
CA ASP A 337 -16.29 23.18 -3.91
C ASP A 337 -16.86 21.99 -3.12
N SER A 338 -17.33 22.24 -1.89
CA SER A 338 -17.89 21.20 -1.02
C SER A 338 -19.18 20.60 -1.58
N ASP A 339 -19.90 21.32 -2.45
CA ASP A 339 -21.12 20.83 -3.08
C ASP A 339 -20.88 19.58 -3.94
N TRP A 340 -19.65 19.32 -4.37
CA TRP A 340 -19.28 18.06 -5.04
C TRP A 340 -19.44 16.84 -4.14
N LEU A 341 -19.26 16.96 -2.83
CA LEU A 341 -19.38 15.83 -1.90
C LEU A 341 -20.80 15.25 -1.86
N ASP A 342 -21.80 16.03 -2.28
CA ASP A 342 -23.20 15.62 -2.32
C ASP A 342 -23.72 15.44 -3.75
N ASP A 343 -22.91 15.69 -4.79
CA ASP A 343 -23.29 15.43 -6.19
C ASP A 343 -23.40 13.91 -6.42
N PRO A 344 -24.59 13.39 -6.80
CA PRO A 344 -24.81 11.95 -6.88
C PRO A 344 -24.05 11.30 -8.04
N MET A 345 -23.78 12.03 -9.13
CA MET A 345 -23.08 11.50 -10.29
C MET A 345 -21.57 11.42 -10.01
N TRP A 346 -21.01 12.43 -9.35
CA TRP A 346 -19.61 12.40 -8.91
C TRP A 346 -19.34 11.24 -7.94
N ARG A 347 -20.21 11.05 -6.93
CA ARG A 347 -20.10 9.93 -5.99
C ARG A 347 -20.25 8.57 -6.69
N GLU A 348 -21.14 8.45 -7.65
CA GLU A 348 -21.27 7.23 -8.47
C GLU A 348 -20.00 6.96 -9.28
N TYR A 349 -19.37 8.01 -9.83
CA TYR A 349 -18.11 7.90 -10.55
C TYR A 349 -16.94 7.48 -9.64
N LEU A 350 -16.84 8.02 -8.42
CA LEU A 350 -15.88 7.59 -7.41
C LEU A 350 -16.02 6.09 -7.09
N ILE A 351 -17.25 5.62 -6.88
CA ILE A 351 -17.56 4.21 -6.62
C ILE A 351 -17.16 3.34 -7.81
N PHE A 352 -17.52 3.75 -9.03
CA PHE A 352 -17.11 3.07 -10.26
C PHE A 352 -15.58 2.95 -10.34
N LYS A 353 -14.86 4.07 -10.18
CA LYS A 353 -13.39 4.08 -10.28
C LYS A 353 -12.74 3.20 -9.22
N ARG A 354 -13.25 3.17 -7.99
CA ARG A 354 -12.78 2.21 -6.98
C ARG A 354 -13.00 0.76 -7.41
N LYS A 355 -14.21 0.41 -7.87
CA LYS A 355 -14.52 -0.97 -8.28
C LYS A 355 -13.65 -1.44 -9.43
N THR A 356 -13.52 -0.62 -10.48
CA THR A 356 -12.66 -0.96 -11.63
C THR A 356 -11.19 -0.92 -11.28
N GLY A 357 -10.78 -0.07 -10.33
CA GLY A 357 -9.41 -0.01 -9.84
C GLY A 357 -9.02 -1.28 -9.07
N THR A 358 -9.89 -1.75 -8.16
CA THR A 358 -9.72 -3.05 -7.51
C THR A 358 -9.65 -4.18 -8.53
N GLU A 359 -10.59 -4.22 -9.49
CA GLU A 359 -10.59 -5.22 -10.57
C GLU A 359 -9.27 -5.21 -11.36
N ALA A 360 -8.77 -4.02 -11.72
CA ALA A 360 -7.51 -3.87 -12.44
C ALA A 360 -6.33 -4.42 -11.63
N LEU A 361 -6.20 -4.06 -10.35
CA LEU A 361 -5.13 -4.56 -9.49
C LEU A 361 -5.18 -6.10 -9.34
N SER A 362 -6.37 -6.68 -9.17
CA SER A 362 -6.54 -8.15 -9.13
C SER A 362 -6.12 -8.80 -10.45
N ASN A 363 -6.51 -8.22 -11.59
CA ASN A 363 -6.14 -8.73 -12.91
C ASN A 363 -4.63 -8.63 -13.14
N TYR A 364 -4.02 -7.49 -12.82
CA TYR A 364 -2.58 -7.28 -12.87
C TYR A 364 -1.84 -8.36 -12.07
N TYR A 365 -2.19 -8.56 -10.80
CA TYR A 365 -1.56 -9.56 -9.95
C TYR A 365 -1.69 -10.97 -10.55
N SER A 366 -2.89 -11.38 -10.96
CA SER A 366 -3.11 -12.70 -11.55
C SER A 366 -2.34 -12.89 -12.86
N THR A 367 -2.24 -11.84 -13.68
CA THR A 367 -1.50 -11.81 -14.95
C THR A 367 -0.01 -11.97 -14.71
N VAL A 368 0.55 -11.22 -13.76
CA VAL A 368 1.96 -11.33 -13.35
C VAL A 368 2.26 -12.74 -12.86
N LYS A 369 1.44 -13.29 -11.97
CA LYS A 369 1.63 -14.66 -11.45
C LYS A 369 1.55 -15.71 -12.55
N ALA A 370 0.62 -15.58 -13.49
CA ALA A 370 0.47 -16.50 -14.61
C ALA A 370 1.69 -16.46 -15.55
N ALA A 371 2.13 -15.25 -15.94
CA ALA A 371 3.30 -15.06 -16.78
C ALA A 371 4.57 -15.59 -16.13
N ALA A 372 4.78 -15.29 -14.84
CA ALA A 372 5.93 -15.78 -14.09
C ALA A 372 5.94 -17.32 -13.99
N LEU A 373 4.78 -17.94 -13.77
CA LEU A 373 4.65 -19.39 -13.74
C LEU A 373 4.97 -20.02 -15.11
N GLU A 374 4.55 -19.42 -16.23
CA GLU A 374 4.94 -19.86 -17.57
C GLU A 374 6.46 -19.73 -17.79
N GLY A 375 7.08 -18.65 -17.27
CA GLY A 375 8.53 -18.47 -17.21
C GLY A 375 9.27 -19.42 -16.26
N GLY A 376 8.55 -20.34 -15.59
CA GLY A 376 9.12 -21.35 -14.70
C GLY A 376 9.37 -20.88 -13.26
N LYS A 377 8.82 -19.73 -12.86
CA LYS A 377 8.94 -19.16 -11.51
C LYS A 377 7.69 -19.51 -10.69
N THR A 378 7.80 -20.49 -9.79
CA THR A 378 6.71 -20.87 -8.87
C THR A 378 6.55 -19.90 -7.70
N GLU A 379 7.60 -19.15 -7.38
CA GLU A 379 7.60 -18.05 -6.43
C GLU A 379 8.12 -16.81 -7.15
N PHE A 380 7.22 -15.85 -7.40
CA PHE A 380 7.55 -14.58 -8.04
C PHE A 380 6.94 -13.44 -7.24
N LEU A 381 7.76 -12.58 -6.65
CA LEU A 381 7.29 -11.52 -5.76
C LEU A 381 6.57 -10.41 -6.55
N VAL A 382 5.43 -9.95 -6.04
CA VAL A 382 4.75 -8.72 -6.45
C VAL A 382 4.69 -7.79 -5.23
N ALA A 383 5.65 -6.88 -5.15
CA ALA A 383 5.67 -5.83 -4.15
C ALA A 383 5.12 -4.53 -4.76
N GLY A 384 4.12 -3.91 -4.15
CA GLY A 384 3.46 -2.71 -4.70
C GLY A 384 3.53 -1.52 -3.75
N ASN A 385 3.72 -0.32 -4.28
CA ASN A 385 3.77 0.92 -3.49
C ASN A 385 2.40 1.50 -3.13
N ASP A 386 1.46 0.64 -2.75
CA ASP A 386 0.20 1.14 -2.21
C ASP A 386 0.47 2.06 -1.00
N ILE A 387 -0.28 3.16 -0.91
CA ILE A 387 -0.15 4.15 0.17
C ILE A 387 -1.42 4.07 1.04
N PRO A 388 -1.35 3.39 2.20
CA PRO A 388 -2.44 3.41 3.17
C PRO A 388 -2.88 4.85 3.48
N GLY A 389 -4.19 5.11 3.47
CA GLY A 389 -4.71 6.49 3.60
C GLY A 389 -4.81 7.27 2.29
N PHE A 390 -4.40 6.72 1.15
CA PHE A 390 -4.65 7.26 -0.19
C PHE A 390 -4.99 6.19 -1.23
N SER A 391 -5.02 4.90 -0.84
CA SER A 391 -5.40 3.78 -1.72
C SER A 391 -6.86 3.83 -2.18
N PHE A 392 -7.71 4.57 -1.46
CA PHE A 392 -9.17 4.61 -1.63
C PHE A 392 -9.83 3.22 -1.67
N GLY A 393 -9.20 2.21 -1.05
CA GLY A 393 -9.70 0.84 -1.03
C GLY A 393 -9.60 0.11 -2.37
N TRP A 394 -8.71 0.55 -3.27
CA TRP A 394 -8.38 -0.18 -4.51
C TRP A 394 -7.68 -1.50 -4.18
N CYS A 395 -6.59 -1.40 -3.43
CA CYS A 395 -5.80 -2.55 -2.99
C CYS A 395 -6.51 -3.30 -1.85
N ARG A 396 -6.81 -4.59 -2.04
CA ARG A 396 -7.59 -5.42 -1.09
C ARG A 396 -6.98 -6.82 -0.83
N GLY A 397 -5.68 -7.00 -1.04
CA GLY A 397 -4.98 -8.28 -0.81
C GLY A 397 -4.31 -8.87 -2.05
N ASP A 398 -4.46 -8.24 -3.22
CA ASP A 398 -3.93 -8.74 -4.50
C ASP A 398 -2.47 -8.34 -4.74
N LEU A 399 -1.63 -8.37 -3.71
CA LEU A 399 -0.18 -8.23 -3.80
C LEU A 399 0.47 -8.98 -2.66
N ASP A 400 1.73 -9.36 -2.84
CA ASP A 400 2.42 -10.15 -1.84
C ASP A 400 2.92 -9.28 -0.68
N ILE A 401 3.51 -8.12 -0.97
CA ILE A 401 4.04 -7.17 0.03
C ILE A 401 3.62 -5.74 -0.35
N VAL A 402 3.15 -4.96 0.62
CA VAL A 402 3.13 -3.50 0.49
C VAL A 402 4.57 -2.99 0.66
N SER A 403 5.12 -2.35 -0.36
CA SER A 403 6.43 -1.69 -0.36
C SER A 403 6.23 -0.20 -0.63
N THR A 404 5.82 0.52 0.41
CA THR A 404 5.22 1.85 0.30
C THR A 404 6.23 2.98 0.42
N GLU A 405 6.01 4.05 -0.34
CA GLU A 405 6.78 5.28 -0.26
C GLU A 405 6.22 6.20 0.82
N LEU A 406 7.05 6.55 1.80
CA LEU A 406 6.61 7.34 2.93
C LEU A 406 7.67 8.32 3.40
N SER A 407 7.32 9.60 3.42
CA SER A 407 8.08 10.62 4.13
C SER A 407 7.43 10.95 5.47
N MET A 408 8.22 11.40 6.44
CA MET A 408 7.65 11.80 7.72
C MET A 408 6.67 12.98 7.61
N GLY A 409 6.92 13.87 6.63
CA GLY A 409 6.06 15.01 6.31
C GLY A 409 4.92 14.67 5.35
N TRP A 410 4.53 13.40 5.22
CA TRP A 410 3.48 12.99 4.30
C TRP A 410 2.13 13.67 4.62
N GLY A 411 1.82 14.71 3.86
CA GLY A 411 0.72 15.62 4.19
C GLY A 411 -0.66 15.22 3.65
N LEU A 412 -0.71 14.31 2.68
CA LEU A 412 -1.99 13.90 2.08
C LEU A 412 -2.83 13.09 3.05
N SER A 413 -2.18 12.22 3.83
CA SER A 413 -2.85 11.26 4.71
C SER A 413 -2.63 11.59 6.21
N GLY A 414 -1.66 12.48 6.52
CA GLY A 414 -1.33 12.94 7.86
C GLY A 414 -1.55 14.45 8.13
N GLY A 415 -2.06 15.20 7.16
CA GLY A 415 -2.25 16.65 7.28
C GLY A 415 -0.95 17.45 7.28
N ALA A 416 -1.01 18.77 7.48
CA ALA A 416 0.12 19.68 7.24
C ALA A 416 1.40 19.36 8.06
N ALA A 417 1.29 18.67 9.19
CA ALA A 417 2.43 18.25 10.00
C ALA A 417 2.97 16.85 9.65
N GLY A 418 2.24 16.07 8.85
CA GLY A 418 2.54 14.66 8.62
C GLY A 418 2.45 13.82 9.91
N PHE A 419 3.16 12.70 9.93
CA PHE A 419 3.14 11.77 11.07
C PHE A 419 4.13 12.14 12.19
N THR A 420 5.06 13.08 11.93
CA THR A 420 6.04 13.67 12.89
C THR A 420 7.01 12.66 13.54
N PRO A 421 8.13 13.08 14.13
CA PRO A 421 9.06 12.16 14.81
C PRO A 421 8.57 11.72 16.20
N PRO A 422 9.01 10.55 16.70
CA PRO A 422 9.00 10.21 18.13
C PRO A 422 9.58 11.35 19.00
N PRO A 423 9.24 11.47 20.30
CA PRO A 423 8.45 10.56 21.13
C PRO A 423 6.94 10.72 20.92
N VAL A 424 6.49 11.67 20.10
CA VAL A 424 5.06 11.92 19.86
C VAL A 424 4.56 11.20 18.61
N GLY A 425 5.29 11.26 17.50
CA GLY A 425 4.93 10.53 16.28
C GLY A 425 4.98 9.01 16.45
N ARG A 426 4.04 8.30 15.83
CA ARG A 426 3.98 6.83 15.74
C ARG A 426 3.54 6.44 14.33
N TYR A 427 4.24 5.46 13.75
CA TYR A 427 3.94 4.92 12.42
C TYR A 427 3.30 3.53 12.50
N ALA A 428 3.36 2.88 13.66
CA ALA A 428 2.71 1.59 13.89
C ALA A 428 1.27 1.49 13.35
N PRO A 429 0.38 2.51 13.50
CA PRO A 429 -0.96 2.45 12.92
C PRO A 429 -0.96 2.34 11.39
N PHE A 430 -0.05 3.04 10.72
CA PHE A 430 0.10 3.00 9.27
C PHE A 430 0.68 1.66 8.81
N TYR A 431 1.74 1.17 9.47
CA TYR A 431 2.36 -0.13 9.16
C TYR A 431 1.37 -1.29 9.32
N LYS A 432 0.61 -1.29 10.41
CA LYS A 432 -0.41 -2.31 10.66
C LYS A 432 -1.54 -2.25 9.63
N LEU A 433 -1.91 -1.08 9.14
CA LEU A 433 -2.88 -0.96 8.04
C LEU A 433 -2.28 -1.46 6.72
N ALA A 434 -1.04 -1.08 6.39
CA ALA A 434 -0.33 -1.54 5.18
C ALA A 434 -0.29 -3.07 5.09
N ARG A 435 0.01 -3.74 6.21
CA ARG A 435 0.02 -5.21 6.28
C ARG A 435 -1.32 -5.82 5.88
N GLU A 436 -2.44 -5.15 6.21
CA GLU A 436 -3.77 -5.66 5.87
C GLU A 436 -4.14 -5.51 4.38
N HIS A 437 -3.34 -4.79 3.59
CA HIS A 437 -3.55 -4.64 2.15
C HIS A 437 -2.86 -5.72 1.33
N ALA A 438 -1.93 -6.48 1.91
CA ALA A 438 -1.14 -7.53 1.25
C ALA A 438 -1.32 -8.91 1.88
N GLN A 439 -0.67 -9.92 1.28
CA GLN A 439 -0.70 -11.32 1.74
C GLN A 439 0.40 -11.65 2.75
N SER A 440 1.56 -11.00 2.66
CA SER A 440 2.67 -11.19 3.59
C SER A 440 2.36 -10.64 4.97
N ARG A 441 2.99 -11.21 5.99
CA ARG A 441 2.99 -10.62 7.34
C ARG A 441 3.92 -9.41 7.45
N PHE A 442 4.80 -9.20 6.47
CA PHE A 442 5.75 -8.10 6.45
C PHE A 442 5.32 -6.95 5.52
N VAL A 443 5.75 -5.75 5.90
CA VAL A 443 5.66 -4.53 5.09
C VAL A 443 7.07 -4.03 4.82
N ASN A 444 7.26 -3.42 3.66
CA ASN A 444 8.48 -2.71 3.32
C ASN A 444 8.18 -1.20 3.16
N VAL A 445 9.08 -0.32 3.63
CA VAL A 445 8.87 1.13 3.62
C VAL A 445 10.08 1.85 3.03
N TRP A 446 9.85 2.69 2.03
CA TRP A 446 10.86 3.59 1.49
C TRP A 446 10.80 4.86 2.33
N LEU A 447 11.59 4.88 3.41
CA LEU A 447 11.58 5.98 4.37
C LEU A 447 12.36 7.17 3.82
N TYR A 448 11.64 8.09 3.20
CA TYR A 448 12.21 9.31 2.66
C TYR A 448 12.41 10.39 3.72
N ASN A 449 13.45 11.20 3.52
CA ASN A 449 13.81 12.28 4.41
C ASN A 449 13.15 13.63 4.06
N ASP A 450 12.24 13.66 3.09
CA ASP A 450 11.51 14.88 2.70
C ASP A 450 10.81 15.54 3.90
N ASN A 451 10.95 16.86 3.98
CA ASN A 451 10.51 17.75 5.07
C ASN A 451 11.20 17.54 6.44
N TYR A 452 12.07 16.53 6.59
CA TYR A 452 12.75 16.18 7.85
C TYR A 452 14.22 15.75 7.63
N ALA A 453 14.89 16.29 6.61
CA ALA A 453 16.23 15.85 6.23
C ALA A 453 17.27 16.06 7.34
N THR A 454 17.11 17.10 8.17
CA THR A 454 18.02 17.34 9.30
C THR A 454 17.82 16.29 10.38
N GLU A 455 16.58 16.00 10.74
CA GLU A 455 16.18 15.02 11.74
C GLU A 455 16.59 13.60 11.30
N LEU A 456 16.26 13.20 10.07
CA LEU A 456 16.52 11.86 9.54
C LEU A 456 17.95 11.60 9.08
N SER A 457 18.82 12.62 9.16
CA SER A 457 20.27 12.44 9.11
C SER A 457 20.87 12.03 10.46
N GLN A 458 20.09 12.04 11.54
CA GLN A 458 20.56 11.69 12.89
C GLN A 458 20.40 10.18 13.11
N PRO A 459 21.51 9.43 13.30
CA PRO A 459 21.47 7.97 13.46
C PRO A 459 20.50 7.51 14.56
N GLU A 460 20.46 8.19 15.70
CA GLU A 460 19.66 7.75 16.83
C GLU A 460 18.15 7.87 16.59
N LEU A 461 17.70 8.87 15.82
CA LEU A 461 16.29 8.95 15.43
C LEU A 461 15.92 7.83 14.45
N VAL A 462 16.80 7.56 13.48
CA VAL A 462 16.57 6.51 12.49
C VAL A 462 16.51 5.13 13.15
N LYS A 463 17.39 4.85 14.11
CA LYS A 463 17.33 3.62 14.91
C LYS A 463 15.97 3.48 15.63
N VAL A 464 15.51 4.51 16.33
CA VAL A 464 14.20 4.50 16.99
C VAL A 464 13.08 4.13 16.00
N MET A 465 13.09 4.71 14.80
CA MET A 465 12.09 4.41 13.76
C MET A 465 12.21 2.99 13.20
N TYR A 466 13.43 2.51 12.91
CA TYR A 466 13.64 1.16 12.39
C TYR A 466 13.24 0.07 13.39
N TYR A 467 13.44 0.32 14.68
CA TYR A 467 13.00 -0.64 15.70
C TYR A 467 11.49 -0.57 15.99
N GLU A 468 10.83 0.56 15.76
CA GLU A 468 9.36 0.58 15.63
C GLU A 468 8.91 -0.29 14.45
N MET A 469 9.56 -0.15 13.29
CA MET A 469 9.27 -0.98 12.11
C MET A 469 9.42 -2.47 12.45
N LEU A 470 10.55 -2.91 13.01
CA LEU A 470 10.77 -4.31 13.36
C LEU A 470 9.71 -4.86 14.33
N SER A 471 9.38 -4.07 15.37
CA SER A 471 8.37 -4.42 16.38
C SER A 471 6.96 -4.54 15.81
N THR A 472 6.73 -4.14 14.55
CA THR A 472 5.45 -4.17 13.84
C THR A 472 5.51 -4.97 12.53
N HIS A 473 6.52 -5.84 12.36
CA HIS A 473 6.78 -6.61 11.12
C HIS A 473 6.97 -5.73 9.89
N THR A 474 7.75 -4.66 10.02
CA THR A 474 8.10 -3.75 8.92
C THR A 474 9.62 -3.66 8.76
N PHE A 475 10.08 -3.51 7.53
CA PHE A 475 11.49 -3.29 7.19
C PHE A 475 11.63 -2.05 6.29
N PRO A 476 12.70 -1.24 6.44
CA PRO A 476 13.02 -0.22 5.45
C PRO A 476 13.47 -0.87 4.14
N LYS A 477 13.22 -0.20 3.02
CA LYS A 477 13.97 -0.38 1.77
C LYS A 477 15.17 0.53 1.80
N LEU A 478 16.34 0.00 1.50
CA LEU A 478 17.58 0.77 1.47
C LEU A 478 17.97 1.10 0.03
N ASP A 479 18.47 2.31 -0.19
CA ASP A 479 19.11 2.74 -1.44
C ASP A 479 20.41 3.47 -1.09
N PRO A 480 21.53 2.73 -1.01
CA PRO A 480 22.82 3.31 -0.62
C PRO A 480 23.30 4.44 -1.54
N GLY A 481 22.81 4.50 -2.78
CA GLY A 481 23.19 5.52 -3.76
C GLY A 481 22.39 6.81 -3.65
N ASN A 482 21.35 6.85 -2.80
CA ASN A 482 20.35 7.89 -2.83
C ASN A 482 20.18 8.62 -1.49
N GLY A 483 20.65 9.87 -1.45
CA GLY A 483 20.57 10.74 -0.27
C GLY A 483 19.15 11.16 0.15
N HIS A 484 18.10 10.74 -0.58
CA HIS A 484 16.71 10.92 -0.16
C HIS A 484 16.27 9.88 0.90
N PHE A 485 16.98 8.76 1.04
CA PHE A 485 16.67 7.74 2.05
C PHE A 485 17.23 8.12 3.42
N ALA A 486 16.52 7.72 4.48
CA ALA A 486 16.94 7.97 5.85
C ALA A 486 18.13 7.07 6.27
N GLY A 487 18.90 7.57 7.23
CA GLY A 487 20.02 6.83 7.83
C GLY A 487 21.33 6.94 7.06
N ASP A 488 22.43 6.63 7.76
CA ASP A 488 23.75 6.45 7.17
C ASP A 488 24.06 4.96 6.94
N GLU A 489 25.17 4.69 6.26
CA GLU A 489 25.63 3.33 5.95
C GLU A 489 25.71 2.45 7.21
N ALA A 490 26.30 2.96 8.29
CA ALA A 490 26.49 2.21 9.52
C ALA A 490 25.16 1.85 10.21
N THR A 491 24.22 2.79 10.27
CA THR A 491 22.89 2.57 10.86
C THR A 491 22.09 1.57 10.04
N ASN A 492 22.11 1.73 8.72
CA ASN A 492 21.38 0.89 7.78
C ASN A 492 21.91 -0.55 7.75
N ALA A 493 23.22 -0.73 7.62
CA ALA A 493 23.86 -2.05 7.65
C ALA A 493 23.68 -2.74 9.02
N GLY A 494 23.87 -2.01 10.13
CA GLY A 494 23.71 -2.56 11.47
C GLY A 494 22.28 -3.04 11.77
N PHE A 495 21.26 -2.35 11.23
CA PHE A 495 19.87 -2.80 11.37
C PHE A 495 19.59 -4.09 10.59
N PHE A 496 20.05 -4.19 9.34
CA PHE A 496 19.87 -5.42 8.54
C PHE A 496 20.71 -6.58 9.06
N GLU A 497 21.92 -6.34 9.58
CA GLU A 497 22.72 -7.34 10.30
C GLU A 497 21.93 -7.90 11.50
N PHE A 498 21.35 -7.03 12.33
CA PHE A 498 20.51 -7.46 13.44
C PHE A 498 19.27 -8.24 12.95
N GLY A 499 18.63 -7.79 11.87
CA GLY A 499 17.50 -8.49 11.25
C GLY A 499 17.86 -9.89 10.77
N GLU A 500 19.04 -10.07 10.18
CA GLU A 500 19.59 -11.37 9.79
C GLU A 500 19.80 -12.29 10.99
N GLN A 501 20.40 -11.78 12.07
CA GLN A 501 20.64 -12.53 13.30
C GLN A 501 19.35 -12.91 14.04
N ALA A 502 18.35 -12.02 14.02
CA ALA A 502 17.07 -12.22 14.70
C ALA A 502 16.12 -13.15 13.95
N ALA A 503 16.17 -13.19 12.61
CA ALA A 503 15.30 -14.00 11.76
C ALA A 503 15.14 -15.47 12.21
N PRO A 504 16.21 -16.26 12.46
CA PRO A 504 16.06 -17.65 12.91
C PRO A 504 15.48 -17.80 14.34
N ILE A 505 15.53 -16.74 15.16
CA ILE A 505 14.97 -16.75 16.52
C ILE A 505 13.49 -16.39 16.49
N TYR A 506 13.13 -15.34 15.73
CA TYR A 506 11.76 -14.86 15.59
C TYR A 506 10.91 -15.73 14.67
N GLY A 507 11.53 -16.38 13.67
CA GLY A 507 10.92 -17.44 12.87
C GLY A 507 9.56 -17.07 12.28
N GLY A 508 8.60 -17.98 12.46
CA GLY A 508 7.23 -17.89 11.95
C GLY A 508 6.29 -17.07 12.82
N ARG A 509 6.81 -16.24 13.75
CA ARG A 509 5.97 -15.50 14.70
C ARG A 509 4.87 -14.68 14.02
N VAL A 510 3.70 -14.64 14.64
CA VAL A 510 2.53 -13.85 14.26
C VAL A 510 2.10 -12.93 15.41
N PRO A 511 1.55 -11.74 15.13
CA PRO A 511 1.07 -10.84 16.19
C PRO A 511 -0.03 -11.46 17.04
N VAL A 512 -0.01 -11.22 18.34
CA VAL A 512 -1.12 -11.56 19.25
C VAL A 512 -2.03 -10.35 19.34
N GLU A 513 -3.08 -10.27 18.53
CA GLU A 513 -3.97 -9.09 18.42
C GLU A 513 -5.42 -9.46 18.72
N ASP A 514 -6.04 -8.77 19.68
CA ASP A 514 -7.43 -9.04 20.11
C ASP A 514 -8.32 -7.78 20.10
N VAL A 515 -7.75 -6.61 19.83
CA VAL A 515 -8.47 -5.37 19.57
C VAL A 515 -8.44 -5.06 18.07
N GLY A 516 -9.59 -4.83 17.46
CA GLY A 516 -9.67 -4.32 16.09
C GLY A 516 -9.87 -2.80 16.07
N ILE A 517 -9.28 -2.13 15.08
CA ILE A 517 -9.65 -0.76 14.71
C ILE A 517 -10.20 -0.81 13.28
N TYR A 518 -11.47 -0.48 13.12
CA TYR A 518 -12.13 -0.46 11.82
C TYR A 518 -11.59 0.69 10.95
N TYR A 519 -11.28 0.38 9.70
CA TYR A 519 -10.83 1.36 8.70
C TYR A 519 -11.76 1.35 7.47
N SER A 520 -12.44 2.47 7.25
CA SER A 520 -13.34 2.73 6.14
C SER A 520 -12.65 3.56 5.06
N SER A 521 -12.16 2.89 4.02
CA SER A 521 -11.77 3.57 2.80
C SER A 521 -12.95 4.28 2.12
N SER A 522 -14.19 3.84 2.36
CA SER A 522 -15.39 4.55 1.86
C SER A 522 -15.57 5.93 2.49
N SER A 523 -15.31 6.06 3.80
CA SER A 523 -15.37 7.34 4.50
C SER A 523 -14.34 8.33 3.93
N ILE A 524 -13.16 7.83 3.55
CA ILE A 524 -12.10 8.63 2.92
C ILE A 524 -12.47 9.00 1.49
N LEU A 525 -12.91 8.02 0.69
CA LEU A 525 -13.33 8.23 -0.70
C LEU A 525 -14.44 9.27 -0.83
N ARG A 526 -15.41 9.26 0.11
CA ARG A 526 -16.51 10.23 0.14
C ARG A 526 -16.03 11.69 0.28
N GLN A 527 -14.83 11.92 0.85
CA GLN A 527 -14.28 13.26 1.06
C GLN A 527 -13.55 13.83 -0.17
N LEU A 528 -13.51 13.10 -1.29
CA LEU A 528 -12.92 13.57 -2.54
C LEU A 528 -13.87 14.47 -3.33
N THR A 529 -13.35 15.62 -3.71
CA THR A 529 -13.88 16.48 -4.78
C THR A 529 -13.19 16.14 -6.10
N PRO A 530 -13.66 16.63 -7.27
CA PRO A 530 -12.95 16.45 -8.53
C PRO A 530 -11.52 17.01 -8.55
N ASN A 531 -11.19 17.92 -7.63
CA ASN A 531 -9.82 18.35 -7.41
C ASN A 531 -9.03 17.41 -6.49
N ASP A 532 -9.45 17.18 -5.26
CA ASP A 532 -8.77 16.31 -4.27
C ASP A 532 -9.64 16.18 -3.01
N TYR A 533 -9.09 15.67 -1.91
CA TYR A 533 -9.68 15.88 -0.58
C TYR A 533 -10.09 17.34 -0.36
N LEU A 534 -11.28 17.51 0.23
CA LEU A 534 -11.80 18.84 0.57
C LEU A 534 -10.85 19.60 1.52
N ASP A 535 -10.38 18.94 2.59
CA ASP A 535 -9.42 19.51 3.54
C ASP A 535 -8.45 18.45 4.06
N HIS A 536 -7.17 18.61 3.71
CA HIS A 536 -6.12 17.69 4.12
C HIS A 536 -5.82 17.78 5.62
N ASN A 537 -6.19 18.88 6.29
CA ASN A 537 -5.98 19.12 7.72
C ASN A 537 -7.17 18.69 8.59
N THR A 538 -8.22 18.19 7.96
CA THR A 538 -9.47 17.79 8.63
C THR A 538 -10.01 16.54 7.93
N GLN A 539 -9.48 15.37 8.31
CA GLN A 539 -9.91 14.08 7.77
C GLN A 539 -10.49 13.22 8.91
N PRO A 540 -11.79 13.31 9.22
CA PRO A 540 -12.36 12.83 10.48
C PRO A 540 -12.12 11.34 10.76
N HIS A 541 -12.44 10.48 9.79
CA HIS A 541 -12.24 9.04 9.96
C HIS A 541 -10.75 8.69 10.03
N GLN A 542 -9.96 9.23 9.10
CA GLN A 542 -8.55 8.91 8.95
C GLN A 542 -7.72 9.33 10.15
N PHE A 543 -7.89 10.57 10.63
CA PHE A 543 -7.22 11.05 11.84
C PHE A 543 -7.78 10.39 13.09
N GLY A 544 -9.07 10.04 13.10
CA GLY A 544 -9.67 9.19 14.11
C GLY A 544 -8.94 7.85 14.24
N PHE A 545 -8.71 7.17 13.11
CA PHE A 545 -8.01 5.90 13.03
C PHE A 545 -6.55 6.02 13.50
N TRP A 546 -5.80 7.03 13.01
CA TRP A 546 -4.43 7.28 13.48
C TRP A 546 -4.36 7.54 14.98
N GLY A 547 -5.28 8.36 15.50
CA GLY A 547 -5.35 8.68 16.92
C GLY A 547 -5.62 7.48 17.81
N TRP A 548 -6.62 6.66 17.46
CA TRP A 548 -6.92 5.42 18.18
C TRP A 548 -5.76 4.41 18.12
N GLY A 549 -5.16 4.19 16.95
CA GLY A 549 -4.01 3.27 16.83
C GLY A 549 -2.81 3.74 17.66
N THR A 550 -2.59 5.06 17.72
CA THR A 550 -1.51 5.65 18.52
C THR A 550 -1.79 5.49 20.02
N ALA A 551 -2.99 5.86 20.47
CA ALA A 551 -3.39 5.76 21.87
C ALA A 551 -3.37 4.31 22.38
N LEU A 552 -3.84 3.35 21.57
CA LEU A 552 -3.80 1.94 21.92
C LEU A 552 -2.36 1.41 22.01
N GLY A 553 -1.44 1.88 21.15
CA GLY A 553 -0.02 1.56 21.27
C GLY A 553 0.64 2.13 22.53
N GLU A 554 0.32 3.38 22.87
CA GLU A 554 0.80 4.05 24.09
C GLU A 554 0.19 3.47 25.39
N LEU A 555 -0.96 2.81 25.29
CA LEU A 555 -1.62 2.05 26.36
C LEU A 555 -1.30 0.54 26.31
N HIS A 556 -0.46 0.11 25.36
CA HIS A 556 0.00 -1.27 25.19
C HIS A 556 -1.10 -2.31 24.89
N TYR A 557 -2.25 -1.87 24.36
CA TYR A 557 -3.27 -2.76 23.83
C TYR A 557 -2.79 -3.39 22.52
N GLN A 558 -3.04 -4.69 22.37
CA GLN A 558 -2.60 -5.42 21.20
C GLN A 558 -3.66 -5.37 20.10
N TYR A 559 -3.47 -4.47 19.15
CA TYR A 559 -4.48 -4.18 18.14
C TYR A 559 -4.06 -4.53 16.72
N ARG A 560 -5.06 -4.74 15.86
CA ARG A 560 -4.92 -4.84 14.41
C ARG A 560 -5.84 -3.86 13.68
N ALA A 561 -5.45 -3.47 12.47
CA ALA A 561 -6.36 -2.78 11.56
C ALA A 561 -7.39 -3.78 11.00
N VAL A 562 -8.64 -3.33 10.83
CA VAL A 562 -9.72 -4.11 10.21
C VAL A 562 -10.32 -3.25 9.08
N PRO A 563 -9.74 -3.27 7.88
CA PRO A 563 -10.31 -2.54 6.76
C PRO A 563 -11.70 -3.08 6.38
N GLU A 564 -12.52 -2.24 5.76
CA GLU A 564 -13.93 -2.54 5.47
C GLU A 564 -14.15 -3.88 4.74
N TRP A 565 -13.28 -4.26 3.80
CA TRP A 565 -13.37 -5.54 3.08
C TRP A 565 -12.96 -6.77 3.91
N LYS A 566 -12.38 -6.57 5.10
CA LYS A 566 -12.05 -7.62 6.07
C LYS A 566 -13.01 -7.66 7.26
N LEU A 567 -14.02 -6.78 7.31
CA LEU A 567 -15.05 -6.82 8.34
C LEU A 567 -15.99 -8.02 8.12
N THR A 568 -15.61 -9.16 8.69
CA THR A 568 -16.30 -10.44 8.52
C THR A 568 -16.49 -11.14 9.87
N ALA A 569 -17.41 -12.11 9.93
CA ALA A 569 -17.62 -12.89 11.15
C ALA A 569 -16.34 -13.63 11.61
N ASP A 570 -15.56 -14.17 10.67
CA ASP A 570 -14.31 -14.87 10.96
C ASP A 570 -13.25 -13.94 11.54
N MET A 571 -13.10 -12.74 10.97
CA MET A 571 -12.22 -11.71 11.52
C MET A 571 -12.67 -11.28 12.93
N LEU A 572 -13.96 -11.02 13.12
CA LEU A 572 -14.47 -10.59 14.42
C LEU A 572 -14.40 -11.70 15.48
N ALA A 573 -14.44 -12.98 15.08
CA ALA A 573 -14.29 -14.10 16.01
C ALA A 573 -12.89 -14.15 16.67
N THR A 574 -11.88 -13.52 16.07
CA THR A 574 -10.54 -13.41 16.67
C THR A 574 -10.41 -12.21 17.61
N LEU A 575 -11.42 -11.34 17.69
CA LEU A 575 -11.36 -10.08 18.43
C LEU A 575 -12.26 -10.11 19.67
N ARG A 576 -11.87 -9.35 20.69
CA ARG A 576 -12.70 -9.05 21.87
C ARG A 576 -13.42 -7.73 21.71
N VAL A 577 -12.73 -6.72 21.21
CA VAL A 577 -13.24 -5.36 21.01
C VAL A 577 -12.96 -4.92 19.59
N LEU A 578 -13.92 -4.23 18.97
CA LEU A 578 -13.72 -3.49 17.72
C LEU A 578 -14.03 -2.00 17.98
N VAL A 579 -13.07 -1.15 17.66
CA VAL A 579 -13.20 0.31 17.68
C VAL A 579 -13.62 0.77 16.29
N ILE A 580 -14.67 1.58 16.19
CA ILE A 580 -15.15 2.22 14.96
C ILE A 580 -14.94 3.74 15.09
N PRO A 581 -13.79 4.26 14.61
CA PRO A 581 -13.43 5.67 14.83
C PRO A 581 -14.02 6.58 13.77
N ASN A 582 -15.19 7.18 14.01
CA ASN A 582 -15.84 8.16 13.12
C ASN A 582 -15.87 7.69 11.64
N ALA A 583 -16.20 6.43 11.40
CA ALA A 583 -16.49 5.94 10.06
C ALA A 583 -17.86 6.46 9.63
N ASP A 584 -17.89 7.63 9.00
CA ASP A 584 -19.12 8.32 8.60
C ASP A 584 -19.88 7.55 7.51
N VAL A 585 -19.16 6.82 6.65
CA VAL A 585 -19.71 5.78 5.80
C VAL A 585 -19.59 4.41 6.48
N LEU A 586 -20.73 3.80 6.79
CA LEU A 586 -20.81 2.41 7.28
C LEU A 586 -22.08 1.75 6.76
N ASP A 587 -21.92 0.69 5.97
CA ASP A 587 -23.03 0.03 5.30
C ASP A 587 -24.01 -0.58 6.34
N PRO A 588 -25.31 -0.27 6.27
CA PRO A 588 -26.31 -0.92 7.13
C PRO A 588 -26.30 -2.46 7.03
N ALA A 589 -25.89 -3.02 5.90
CA ALA A 589 -25.71 -4.47 5.74
C ALA A 589 -24.61 -5.01 6.67
N ASP A 590 -23.47 -4.32 6.80
CA ASP A 590 -22.40 -4.73 7.71
C ASP A 590 -22.85 -4.66 9.18
N VAL A 591 -23.61 -3.61 9.52
CA VAL A 591 -24.20 -3.48 10.85
C VAL A 591 -25.12 -4.67 11.17
N THR A 592 -26.05 -4.97 10.27
CA THR A 592 -27.10 -5.96 10.53
C THR A 592 -26.62 -7.40 10.39
N SER A 593 -25.69 -7.69 9.48
CA SER A 593 -25.25 -9.05 9.15
C SER A 593 -23.95 -9.47 9.83
N VAL A 594 -23.12 -8.52 10.28
CA VAL A 594 -21.81 -8.80 10.88
C VAL A 594 -21.73 -8.28 12.32
N LEU A 595 -21.91 -6.98 12.54
CA LEU A 595 -21.71 -6.37 13.86
C LEU A 595 -22.78 -6.81 14.87
N GLN A 596 -24.06 -6.75 14.51
CA GLN A 596 -25.17 -7.10 15.40
C GLN A 596 -25.11 -8.57 15.86
N PRO A 597 -24.90 -9.58 14.98
CA PRO A 597 -24.71 -10.95 15.44
C PRO A 597 -23.51 -11.12 16.35
N TRP A 598 -22.40 -10.46 16.06
CA TRP A 598 -21.18 -10.56 16.86
C TRP A 598 -21.36 -9.99 18.28
N ILE A 599 -21.97 -8.81 18.43
CA ILE A 599 -22.21 -8.24 19.77
C ILE A 599 -23.24 -9.05 20.57
N ASN A 600 -24.24 -9.64 19.89
CA ASN A 600 -25.19 -10.56 20.52
C ASN A 600 -24.50 -11.86 21.00
N GLY A 601 -23.41 -12.25 20.32
CA GLY A 601 -22.54 -13.37 20.69
C GLY A 601 -21.52 -13.06 21.79
N GLY A 602 -21.47 -11.81 22.29
CA GLY A 602 -20.56 -11.38 23.36
C GLY A 602 -19.42 -10.47 22.91
N GLY A 603 -19.28 -10.20 21.60
CA GLY A 603 -18.35 -9.19 21.08
C GLY A 603 -18.65 -7.79 21.61
N ARG A 604 -17.63 -6.92 21.62
CA ARG A 604 -17.70 -5.58 22.21
C ARG A 604 -17.38 -4.51 21.17
N LEU A 605 -18.08 -3.39 21.21
CA LEU A 605 -17.83 -2.25 20.33
C LEU A 605 -17.49 -0.99 21.11
N ILE A 606 -16.58 -0.20 20.55
CA ILE A 606 -16.45 1.22 20.83
C ILE A 606 -16.78 1.96 19.54
N ILE A 607 -17.74 2.87 19.57
CA ILE A 607 -18.15 3.66 18.41
C ILE A 607 -17.96 5.13 18.77
N THR A 608 -17.28 5.89 17.90
CA THR A 608 -17.03 7.32 18.15
C THR A 608 -17.54 8.21 17.03
N GLY A 609 -17.97 9.43 17.37
CA GLY A 609 -18.31 10.46 16.39
C GLY A 609 -19.52 10.12 15.53
N ASP A 610 -19.56 10.69 14.32
CA ASP A 610 -20.70 10.62 13.39
C ASP A 610 -20.74 9.30 12.59
N SER A 611 -20.46 8.18 13.24
CA SER A 611 -20.37 6.89 12.57
C SER A 611 -21.71 6.43 11.97
N GLY A 612 -21.67 5.95 10.72
CA GLY A 612 -22.85 5.44 10.01
C GLY A 612 -23.84 6.50 9.54
N ARG A 613 -23.42 7.76 9.43
CA ARG A 613 -24.22 8.86 8.88
C ARG A 613 -24.61 8.63 7.42
N TYR A 614 -23.71 8.06 6.62
CA TYR A 614 -23.88 7.81 5.20
C TYR A 614 -23.94 6.31 4.89
N LEU A 615 -24.68 5.98 3.83
CA LEU A 615 -24.81 4.62 3.32
C LEU A 615 -23.52 4.14 2.65
N GLY A 616 -23.35 2.83 2.50
CA GLY A 616 -22.24 2.23 1.75
C GLY A 616 -22.33 2.47 0.24
N GLU A 617 -21.47 1.78 -0.53
CA GLU A 617 -21.38 1.96 -1.99
C GLU A 617 -22.72 1.70 -2.70
N ALA A 618 -23.50 0.71 -2.22
CA ALA A 618 -24.81 0.38 -2.79
C ALA A 618 -25.85 1.51 -2.60
N GLY A 619 -25.64 2.38 -1.61
CA GLY A 619 -26.43 3.59 -1.39
C GLY A 619 -25.80 4.85 -1.98
N ASN A 620 -24.74 4.73 -2.79
CA ASN A 620 -24.03 5.85 -3.43
C ASN A 620 -23.62 6.94 -2.41
N PHE A 621 -23.21 6.51 -1.21
CA PHE A 621 -22.81 7.39 -0.11
C PHE A 621 -23.85 8.46 0.28
N ASP A 622 -25.13 8.22 0.01
CA ASP A 622 -26.22 9.10 0.42
C ASP A 622 -26.31 9.19 1.94
N GLU A 623 -26.80 10.33 2.43
CA GLU A 623 -27.17 10.47 3.83
C GLU A 623 -28.24 9.44 4.18
N ASN A 624 -28.04 8.73 5.30
CA ASN A 624 -28.95 7.70 5.71
C ASN A 624 -30.25 8.33 6.25
N SER A 625 -31.28 8.39 5.40
CA SER A 625 -32.59 8.92 5.75
C SER A 625 -33.28 8.22 6.94
N GLY A 626 -32.86 7.00 7.29
CA GLY A 626 -33.30 6.27 8.47
C GLY A 626 -32.62 6.68 9.78
N GLY A 627 -31.73 7.67 9.76
CA GLY A 627 -30.80 7.98 10.85
C GLY A 627 -29.52 7.15 10.74
N TRP A 628 -28.60 7.29 11.69
CA TRP A 628 -27.30 6.62 11.61
C TRP A 628 -27.45 5.09 11.62
N SER A 629 -26.68 4.39 10.76
CA SER A 629 -26.76 2.93 10.66
C SER A 629 -26.43 2.22 11.97
N ILE A 630 -25.63 2.85 12.84
CA ILE A 630 -25.27 2.34 14.17
C ILE A 630 -26.31 2.61 15.27
N ALA A 631 -27.41 3.33 14.99
CA ALA A 631 -28.38 3.74 16.00
C ALA A 631 -29.02 2.55 16.75
N SER A 632 -29.16 1.38 16.11
CA SER A 632 -29.65 0.17 16.77
C SER A 632 -28.65 -0.44 17.75
N LEU A 633 -27.36 -0.11 17.62
CA LEU A 633 -26.28 -0.67 18.43
C LEU A 633 -25.99 0.17 19.68
N THR A 634 -26.20 1.49 19.65
CA THR A 634 -25.71 2.42 20.69
C THR A 634 -26.26 2.16 22.09
N ASN A 635 -27.44 1.56 22.19
CA ASN A 635 -28.07 1.22 23.48
C ASN A 635 -27.79 -0.24 23.92
N HIS A 636 -27.00 -0.99 23.16
CA HIS A 636 -26.68 -2.37 23.48
C HIS A 636 -25.65 -2.42 24.62
N ALA A 637 -25.81 -3.35 25.58
CA ALA A 637 -24.97 -3.42 26.79
C ALA A 637 -23.47 -3.69 26.53
N ASN A 638 -23.15 -4.16 25.32
CA ASN A 638 -21.79 -4.45 24.88
C ASN A 638 -21.17 -3.34 24.01
N VAL A 639 -21.78 -2.15 24.00
CA VAL A 639 -21.37 -1.02 23.15
C VAL A 639 -21.08 0.19 24.03
N VAL A 640 -19.89 0.76 23.85
CA VAL A 640 -19.52 2.08 24.35
C VAL A 640 -19.65 3.07 23.20
N TYR A 641 -20.55 4.03 23.33
CA TYR A 641 -20.74 5.08 22.34
C TYR A 641 -20.22 6.41 22.89
N LEU A 642 -19.32 7.04 22.15
CA LEU A 642 -18.76 8.36 22.43
C LEU A 642 -19.19 9.30 21.30
N SER A 643 -19.92 10.38 21.62
CA SER A 643 -20.38 11.33 20.59
C SER A 643 -19.24 12.09 19.92
N ASP A 644 -18.11 12.21 20.59
CA ASP A 644 -16.98 13.02 20.13
C ASP A 644 -15.97 12.15 19.36
N ASN A 645 -15.31 12.73 18.35
CA ASN A 645 -14.23 12.08 17.63
C ASN A 645 -12.89 12.23 18.38
N ILE A 646 -12.81 11.58 19.55
CA ILE A 646 -11.65 11.70 20.44
C ILE A 646 -10.33 11.24 19.77
N GLY A 647 -10.40 10.36 18.77
CA GLY A 647 -9.25 9.91 17.99
C GLY A 647 -8.63 11.05 17.18
N MET A 648 -9.45 11.81 16.45
CA MET A 648 -8.97 12.96 15.67
C MET A 648 -8.39 14.04 16.58
N ASP A 649 -9.05 14.32 17.72
CA ASP A 649 -8.56 15.29 18.70
C ASP A 649 -7.19 14.86 19.26
N TYR A 650 -7.03 13.58 19.58
CA TYR A 650 -5.77 12.99 20.06
C TYR A 650 -4.65 13.10 19.03
N TYR A 651 -4.94 12.78 17.77
CA TYR A 651 -4.00 12.89 16.67
C TYR A 651 -3.48 14.33 16.54
N LYS A 652 -4.39 15.31 16.56
CA LYS A 652 -4.09 16.75 16.39
C LYS A 652 -3.45 17.41 17.63
N ALA A 653 -3.60 16.86 18.83
CA ALA A 653 -3.19 17.52 20.07
C ALA A 653 -1.67 17.66 20.28
N TYR A 654 -0.83 16.94 19.53
CA TYR A 654 0.65 16.91 19.58
C TYR A 654 1.26 17.06 21.00
N ALA A 655 1.47 18.29 21.50
CA ALA A 655 2.04 18.57 22.83
C ALA A 655 1.11 18.24 24.01
N GLY A 656 -0.22 18.27 23.83
CA GLY A 656 -1.23 18.02 24.88
C GLY A 656 -1.66 16.56 24.98
N ARG A 657 -1.13 15.68 24.13
CA ARG A 657 -1.59 14.31 23.92
C ARG A 657 -1.63 13.45 25.21
N PRO A 658 -0.62 13.45 26.09
CA PRO A 658 -0.66 12.63 27.32
C PRO A 658 -1.86 12.91 28.23
N ALA A 659 -2.38 14.15 28.26
CA ALA A 659 -3.54 14.50 29.08
C ALA A 659 -4.85 13.89 28.57
N LEU A 660 -4.91 13.50 27.30
CA LEU A 660 -6.09 12.93 26.64
C LEU A 660 -6.14 11.40 26.74
N LEU A 661 -5.02 10.74 27.07
CA LEU A 661 -4.89 9.28 27.04
C LEU A 661 -5.88 8.57 27.98
N SER A 662 -6.23 9.20 29.11
CA SER A 662 -7.22 8.69 30.07
C SER A 662 -8.63 8.48 29.48
N GLN A 663 -8.98 9.20 28.41
CA GLN A 663 -10.26 9.01 27.73
C GLN A 663 -10.31 7.67 27.00
N PHE A 664 -9.18 7.27 26.40
CA PHE A 664 -9.04 6.00 25.69
C PHE A 664 -9.03 4.82 26.66
N SER A 665 -8.26 4.92 27.74
CA SER A 665 -8.25 3.87 28.77
C SER A 665 -9.63 3.69 29.40
N SER A 666 -10.33 4.78 29.71
CA SER A 666 -11.70 4.71 30.25
C SER A 666 -12.69 4.04 29.29
N ALA A 667 -12.57 4.31 27.98
CA ALA A 667 -13.41 3.68 26.97
C ALA A 667 -13.12 2.18 26.84
N MET A 668 -11.84 1.79 26.88
CA MET A 668 -11.41 0.39 26.87
C MET A 668 -11.86 -0.35 28.14
N ASP A 669 -11.69 0.25 29.32
CA ASP A 669 -12.14 -0.33 30.59
C ASP A 669 -13.66 -0.57 30.60
N ALA A 670 -14.42 0.39 30.06
CA ALA A 670 -15.87 0.24 29.92
C ALA A 670 -16.25 -0.87 28.92
N ALA A 671 -15.56 -0.96 27.78
CA ALA A 671 -15.81 -1.99 26.77
C ALA A 671 -15.44 -3.40 27.25
N LEU A 672 -14.36 -3.51 28.03
CA LEU A 672 -13.83 -4.75 28.58
C LEU A 672 -14.45 -5.11 29.95
N ALA A 673 -15.39 -4.34 30.48
CA ALA A 673 -15.96 -4.58 31.80
C ALA A 673 -16.47 -6.03 31.97
N GLY A 674 -15.87 -6.76 32.92
CA GLY A 674 -16.20 -8.17 33.20
C GLY A 674 -15.53 -9.19 32.26
N VAL A 675 -14.61 -8.75 31.42
CA VAL A 675 -13.81 -9.59 30.52
C VAL A 675 -12.34 -9.20 30.68
N ALA A 676 -11.44 -10.15 30.93
CA ALA A 676 -10.02 -9.83 30.93
C ALA A 676 -9.60 -9.32 29.52
N PRO A 677 -8.65 -8.38 29.38
CA PRO A 677 -8.00 -8.11 28.08
C PRO A 677 -7.22 -9.35 27.61
N ALA A 678 -7.01 -9.55 26.30
CA ALA A 678 -5.96 -10.46 25.83
C ALA A 678 -4.65 -9.68 25.71
N GLY A 679 -3.55 -10.37 25.95
CA GLY A 679 -2.23 -9.75 25.92
C GLY A 679 -1.84 -9.12 27.26
N ILE A 680 -1.49 -7.83 27.27
CA ILE A 680 -0.97 -7.15 28.45
C ILE A 680 -2.09 -6.90 29.46
N THR A 681 -1.88 -7.37 30.69
CA THR A 681 -2.82 -7.21 31.81
C THR A 681 -2.39 -6.16 32.82
N ASP A 682 -1.08 -5.92 32.94
CA ASP A 682 -0.51 -4.86 33.77
C ASP A 682 0.91 -4.52 33.27
N THR A 683 1.36 -3.27 33.44
CA THR A 683 2.74 -2.88 33.13
C THR A 683 3.12 -1.55 33.79
N THR A 684 4.42 -1.38 34.08
CA THR A 684 5.01 -0.11 34.51
C THR A 684 5.54 0.74 33.35
N ALA A 685 5.43 0.25 32.11
CA ALA A 685 5.87 0.97 30.92
C ALA A 685 5.17 2.34 30.79
N SER A 686 5.89 3.31 30.24
CA SER A 686 5.34 4.64 29.94
C SER A 686 4.74 4.68 28.53
N SER A 687 4.00 5.75 28.21
CA SER A 687 3.54 5.99 26.82
C SER A 687 4.67 6.24 25.82
N ARG A 688 5.93 6.39 26.28
CA ARG A 688 7.12 6.46 25.43
C ARG A 688 7.78 5.09 25.20
N THR A 689 7.19 4.03 25.69
CA THR A 689 7.61 2.64 25.47
C THR A 689 6.53 1.94 24.65
N GLY A 690 6.89 1.26 23.57
CA GLY A 690 5.98 0.36 22.88
C GLY A 690 6.15 -1.07 23.39
N ILE A 691 5.04 -1.81 23.46
CA ILE A 691 5.03 -3.24 23.78
C ILE A 691 4.15 -3.94 22.74
N THR A 692 4.74 -4.87 21.98
CA THR A 692 4.01 -5.70 21.02
C THR A 692 4.24 -7.18 21.32
N LEU A 693 3.16 -7.96 21.32
CA LEU A 693 3.20 -9.39 21.59
C LEU A 693 3.16 -10.20 20.29
N TYR A 694 3.96 -11.26 20.24
CA TYR A 694 3.93 -12.23 19.16
C TYR A 694 3.93 -13.66 19.70
N GLU A 695 3.47 -14.60 18.90
CA GLU A 695 3.61 -16.03 19.16
C GLU A 695 4.05 -16.80 17.93
N ASP A 696 4.84 -17.84 18.14
CA ASP A 696 5.11 -18.91 17.19
C ASP A 696 4.75 -20.22 17.89
N GLU A 697 3.49 -20.63 17.77
CA GLU A 697 3.00 -21.84 18.41
C GLU A 697 3.72 -23.10 17.88
N GLY A 698 4.14 -23.10 16.61
CA GLY A 698 4.87 -24.19 15.99
C GLY A 698 6.25 -24.37 16.61
N ALA A 699 6.97 -23.27 16.83
CA ALA A 699 8.27 -23.25 17.51
C ALA A 699 8.16 -23.23 19.04
N LYS A 700 6.94 -23.14 19.60
CA LYS A 700 6.67 -22.99 21.03
C LYS A 700 7.41 -21.82 21.66
N ARG A 701 7.33 -20.64 21.00
CA ARG A 701 7.91 -19.38 21.46
C ARG A 701 6.85 -18.28 21.56
N PHE A 702 6.92 -17.52 22.64
CA PHE A 702 6.11 -16.32 22.86
C PHE A 702 7.07 -15.14 23.00
N PHE A 703 6.72 -13.99 22.44
CA PHE A 703 7.61 -12.85 22.35
C PHE A 703 6.97 -11.61 22.94
N ILE A 704 7.76 -10.84 23.67
CA ILE A 704 7.42 -9.51 24.15
C ILE A 704 8.45 -8.56 23.56
N ASP A 705 8.07 -7.89 22.47
CA ASP A 705 8.91 -6.87 21.84
C ASP A 705 8.69 -5.55 22.58
N VAL A 706 9.77 -4.98 23.12
CA VAL A 706 9.81 -3.69 23.81
C VAL A 706 10.64 -2.72 22.98
N ASN A 707 10.05 -1.62 22.55
CA ASN A 707 10.74 -0.58 21.78
C ASN A 707 10.64 0.79 22.45
N ASN A 708 11.73 1.56 22.39
CA ASN A 708 11.84 2.83 23.11
C ASN A 708 11.68 4.01 22.15
N PHE A 709 10.76 4.92 22.48
CA PHE A 709 10.51 6.14 21.73
C PHE A 709 11.04 7.40 22.43
N ASP A 710 11.61 7.29 23.64
CA ASP A 710 12.02 8.44 24.45
C ASP A 710 13.30 9.10 23.93
N ILE A 711 13.14 9.88 22.86
CA ILE A 711 14.21 10.68 22.25
C ILE A 711 13.94 12.17 22.42
N ASN A 712 14.99 12.94 22.69
CA ASN A 712 14.91 14.40 22.68
C ASN A 712 15.17 14.93 21.25
N ASN A 713 14.15 15.45 20.57
CA ASN A 713 14.27 15.93 19.19
C ASN A 713 15.18 17.15 18.98
N SER A 714 15.67 17.79 20.04
CA SER A 714 16.64 18.88 19.94
C SER A 714 18.09 18.41 20.10
N THR A 715 18.32 17.32 20.83
CA THR A 715 19.67 16.79 21.10
C THR A 715 19.92 15.41 20.49
N TYR A 716 18.88 14.75 20.01
CA TYR A 716 18.84 13.37 19.53
C TYR A 716 19.44 12.36 20.51
N VAL A 717 19.31 12.66 21.80
CA VAL A 717 19.70 11.77 22.89
C VAL A 717 18.51 10.90 23.25
N VAL A 718 18.71 9.59 23.20
CA VAL A 718 17.74 8.60 23.66
C VAL A 718 17.90 8.39 25.15
N THR A 719 16.80 8.50 25.89
CA THR A 719 16.74 8.16 27.31
C THR A 719 16.23 6.73 27.41
N GLY A 720 16.98 5.84 28.04
CA GLY A 720 16.54 4.46 28.22
C GLY A 720 15.21 4.37 28.97
N THR A 721 14.44 3.31 28.74
CA THR A 721 13.10 3.13 29.33
C THR A 721 13.08 3.11 30.86
N GLY A 722 14.23 2.89 31.51
CA GLY A 722 14.26 2.42 32.89
C GLY A 722 13.76 0.98 32.99
N LEU A 723 13.70 0.46 34.21
CA LEU A 723 13.17 -0.88 34.48
C LEU A 723 11.68 -0.94 34.15
N VAL A 724 11.29 -1.96 33.38
CA VAL A 724 9.91 -2.18 32.94
C VAL A 724 9.43 -3.54 33.43
N GLU A 725 8.32 -3.54 34.16
CA GLU A 725 7.59 -4.76 34.50
C GLU A 725 6.43 -4.95 33.53
N ILE A 726 6.25 -6.16 33.03
CA ILE A 726 5.23 -6.50 32.04
C ILE A 726 4.53 -7.79 32.48
N GLU A 727 3.22 -7.71 32.73
CA GLU A 727 2.37 -8.88 32.96
C GLU A 727 1.51 -9.14 31.73
N ALA A 728 1.71 -10.30 31.09
CA ALA A 728 1.00 -10.73 29.90
C ALA A 728 0.22 -12.02 30.14
N LEU A 729 -0.90 -12.21 29.43
CA LEU A 729 -1.57 -13.49 29.39
C LEU A 729 -0.65 -14.57 28.83
N CYS A 730 -0.61 -15.70 29.53
CA CYS A 730 0.16 -16.85 29.12
C CYS A 730 -0.60 -17.63 28.01
N PRO A 731 -0.01 -17.83 26.82
CA PRO A 731 -0.59 -18.67 25.79
C PRO A 731 -0.96 -20.05 26.32
N SER A 732 -2.06 -20.61 25.83
CA SER A 732 -2.63 -21.88 26.33
C SER A 732 -1.61 -23.03 26.35
N TRP A 733 -0.70 -23.06 25.37
CA TRP A 733 0.36 -24.05 25.22
C TRP A 733 1.58 -23.81 26.13
N LEU A 734 1.73 -22.63 26.74
CA LEU A 734 2.74 -22.33 27.78
C LEU A 734 2.20 -22.55 29.20
N LYS A 735 0.89 -22.71 29.37
CA LYS A 735 0.30 -22.95 30.69
C LYS A 735 0.89 -24.20 31.34
N HIS A 736 1.19 -24.10 32.63
CA HIS A 736 1.79 -25.15 33.43
C HIS A 736 3.19 -25.62 32.98
N GLN A 737 3.83 -24.92 32.05
CA GLN A 737 5.19 -25.21 31.65
C GLN A 737 6.18 -24.50 32.58
N ARG A 738 7.38 -25.06 32.70
CA ARG A 738 8.52 -24.34 33.25
C ARG A 738 9.07 -23.45 32.15
N LEU A 739 9.22 -22.16 32.43
CA LEU A 739 9.55 -21.15 31.41
C LEU A 739 11.05 -20.80 31.46
N GLN A 740 11.64 -20.58 30.29
CA GLN A 740 12.95 -19.98 30.11
C GLN A 740 12.80 -18.68 29.32
N LEU A 741 13.56 -17.66 29.73
CA LEU A 741 13.58 -16.36 29.10
C LEU A 741 14.96 -16.09 28.49
N SER A 742 14.98 -15.43 27.34
CA SER A 742 16.18 -14.82 26.76
C SER A 742 15.83 -13.48 26.11
N VAL A 743 16.82 -12.65 25.84
CA VAL A 743 16.64 -11.34 25.20
C VAL A 743 17.39 -11.31 23.88
N VAL A 744 16.73 -10.83 22.83
CA VAL A 744 17.32 -10.52 21.53
C VAL A 744 17.33 -9.00 21.37
N THR A 745 18.50 -8.39 21.19
CA THR A 745 18.65 -6.94 21.19
C THR A 745 19.81 -6.50 20.29
N PRO A 746 19.72 -5.34 19.62
CA PRO A 746 20.83 -4.74 18.88
C PRO A 746 21.84 -4.02 19.80
N GLN A 747 21.52 -3.88 21.10
CA GLN A 747 22.34 -3.14 22.05
C GLN A 747 23.61 -3.92 22.41
N THR A 748 24.73 -3.21 22.61
CA THR A 748 26.01 -3.82 23.00
C THR A 748 25.93 -4.50 24.37
N SER A 749 25.13 -3.95 25.28
CA SER A 749 24.83 -4.57 26.59
C SER A 749 23.44 -5.17 26.54
N VAL A 750 23.36 -6.50 26.71
CA VAL A 750 22.07 -7.20 26.73
C VAL A 750 21.34 -6.87 28.04
N PRO A 751 20.12 -6.27 27.98
CA PRO A 751 19.30 -6.07 29.18
C PRO A 751 19.00 -7.40 29.85
N ASN A 752 19.09 -7.46 31.19
CA ASN A 752 18.64 -8.64 31.90
C ASN A 752 17.12 -8.73 31.89
N VAL A 753 16.62 -9.97 31.89
CA VAL A 753 15.20 -10.25 32.06
C VAL A 753 15.01 -11.28 33.17
N GLU A 754 14.10 -11.00 34.10
CA GLU A 754 13.74 -11.89 35.20
C GLU A 754 12.26 -12.28 35.09
N LEU A 755 11.96 -13.56 35.32
CA LEU A 755 10.60 -14.03 35.50
C LEU A 755 10.19 -13.82 36.96
N LEU A 756 9.46 -12.75 37.24
CA LEU A 756 8.98 -12.41 38.58
C LEU A 756 7.90 -13.39 39.06
N ALA A 757 6.97 -13.73 38.16
CA ALA A 757 5.89 -14.67 38.45
C ALA A 757 5.40 -15.37 37.18
N SER A 758 4.95 -16.61 37.34
CA SER A 758 4.16 -17.30 36.32
C SER A 758 3.00 -18.00 37.03
N SER A 759 1.79 -17.67 36.63
CA SER A 759 0.57 -18.39 37.01
C SER A 759 0.14 -19.30 35.85
N ASN A 760 -1.00 -19.97 36.00
CA ASN A 760 -1.59 -20.71 34.89
C ASN A 760 -2.15 -19.79 33.81
N ASP A 761 -2.37 -18.51 34.09
CA ASP A 761 -3.07 -17.59 33.19
C ASP A 761 -2.23 -16.40 32.76
N THR A 762 -1.23 -16.01 33.55
CA THR A 762 -0.35 -14.86 33.30
C THR A 762 1.11 -15.20 33.53
N LEU A 763 2.00 -14.46 32.87
CA LEU A 763 3.42 -14.40 33.15
C LEU A 763 3.82 -12.95 33.36
N ARG A 764 4.64 -12.70 34.38
CA ARG A 764 5.15 -11.37 34.74
C ARG A 764 6.66 -11.38 34.63
N VAL A 765 7.18 -10.48 33.80
CA VAL A 765 8.62 -10.31 33.59
C VAL A 765 9.06 -8.92 34.03
N GLU A 766 10.29 -8.84 34.50
CA GLU A 766 11.02 -7.59 34.71
C GLU A 766 12.13 -7.50 33.67
N LEU A 767 12.20 -6.40 32.95
CA LEU A 767 13.20 -6.14 31.93
C LEU A 767 13.99 -4.88 32.33
N ASP A 768 15.33 -4.99 32.31
CA ASP A 768 16.22 -3.85 32.49
C ASP A 768 15.99 -2.78 31.41
N SER A 769 16.55 -1.58 31.64
CA SER A 769 16.41 -0.45 30.72
C SER A 769 16.79 -0.82 29.28
N VAL A 770 15.89 -0.50 28.35
CA VAL A 770 16.05 -0.69 26.91
C VAL A 770 16.41 0.66 26.27
N GLU A 771 17.48 0.70 25.49
CA GLU A 771 17.88 1.89 24.73
C GLU A 771 17.03 2.07 23.47
N TYR A 772 16.96 1.07 22.58
CA TYR A 772 16.15 1.13 21.35
C TYR A 772 15.10 0.01 21.27
N TYR A 773 15.54 -1.23 21.49
CA TYR A 773 14.73 -2.42 21.28
C TYR A 773 15.21 -3.60 22.12
N ALA A 774 14.27 -4.42 22.58
CA ALA A 774 14.54 -5.74 23.14
C ALA A 774 13.35 -6.67 22.84
N GLY A 775 13.62 -7.84 22.25
CA GLY A 775 12.65 -8.93 22.12
C GLY A 775 12.87 -9.96 23.22
N VAL A 776 12.00 -10.01 24.23
CA VAL A 776 12.02 -11.08 25.23
C VAL A 776 11.41 -12.32 24.60
N VAL A 777 12.18 -13.39 24.54
CA VAL A 777 11.74 -14.70 24.05
C VAL A 777 11.41 -15.58 25.25
N VAL A 778 10.15 -15.99 25.35
CA VAL A 778 9.66 -16.91 26.36
C VAL A 778 9.44 -18.28 25.71
N GLY A 779 10.12 -19.29 26.22
CA GLY A 779 10.02 -20.67 25.76
C GLY A 779 9.85 -21.66 26.90
N LYS A 780 9.56 -22.92 26.55
CA LYS A 780 9.59 -24.03 27.52
C LYS A 780 11.05 -24.35 27.88
N GLU A 781 11.36 -24.43 29.18
CA GLU A 781 12.66 -24.93 29.64
C GLU A 781 12.84 -26.39 29.18
N PRO A 782 13.98 -26.75 28.55
CA PRO A 782 14.23 -28.12 28.15
C PRO A 782 14.10 -29.06 29.36
N GLU A 783 13.29 -30.12 29.24
CA GLU A 783 13.29 -31.19 30.23
C GLU A 783 14.70 -31.82 30.23
N TRP A 784 15.38 -31.81 31.37
CA TRP A 784 16.77 -32.23 31.52
C TRP A 784 17.14 -33.47 30.69
N ALA A 785 17.84 -33.26 29.58
CA ALA A 785 18.77 -34.21 29.00
C ALA A 785 20.14 -33.53 29.01
N GLY A 786 21.05 -34.01 29.86
CA GLY A 786 22.34 -33.38 30.09
C GLY A 786 23.10 -33.13 28.80
N TRP A 787 23.30 -31.87 28.46
CA TRP A 787 24.27 -31.41 27.47
C TRP A 787 25.14 -30.33 28.10
N GLN A 788 26.42 -30.63 28.20
CA GLN A 788 27.46 -29.74 28.70
C GLN A 788 27.61 -28.53 27.76
N ALA A 789 27.84 -27.39 28.38
CA ALA A 789 28.07 -26.10 27.73
C ALA A 789 29.12 -26.17 26.62
N ALA A 790 28.74 -25.76 25.41
CA ALA A 790 29.67 -25.23 24.44
C ALA A 790 29.64 -23.70 24.59
N HIS A 791 30.67 -23.16 25.26
CA HIS A 791 30.99 -21.74 25.18
C HIS A 791 31.53 -21.46 23.78
N PHE A 792 30.91 -20.54 23.05
CA PHE A 792 31.55 -19.86 21.92
C PHE A 792 32.09 -18.51 22.42
N THR A 793 33.41 -18.37 22.33
CA THR A 793 34.18 -17.11 22.45
C THR A 793 34.09 -16.30 21.18
#